data_AF-A0A7J7TMN4-F1
#
_entry.id   AF-A0A7J7TMN4-F1
#
_cell.length_a   1.000
_cell.length_b   1.000
_cell.length_c   1.000
_cell.angle_alpha   90.00
_cell.angle_beta   90.00
_cell.angle_gamma   90.00
#
_symmetry.space_group_name_H-M   'P 1'
#
loop_
_entity.id
_entity.type
_entity.pdbx_description
1 polymer ?
#
loop_
_entity_poly.entity_id
_entity_poly.type
_entity_poly.pdbx_seq_one_letter_code
_entity_poly.pdbx_strand_id
1 'polypeptide(L)'
;MVGPTRNKLKEAASQPLHSSGSVQCRRRRRITGAGEPEMEEEPQGEVEKSELPLPIGRRNLPGGARPYSPRRTRNLKAQKCMQMEMVTKALFLRRFQFLSCYLEQLLNKVHVLRRRQFSGRATICIAVFFGLLHWIHLVTLFENDRHFSHLSSLEREMTFRTEMGLYYSYFKTIIEAPSFLEGLWMIMNDRLTEYPLVINTVKRFHLYPEVIIAFWYRTFMGIMNLFGIETKTCWNVTRVEPLNAIQSCEGLGDPACFYVGVIFILNGIMMGLFFVYGSYLSGTQLGGLITVLCYFFNHGEATRVMWTPPLRESFSYPFLVLQMFVLTMILRTSNSSRKHFVALCLSNVAFMLPWQFAQFILFTQIAALFPMYVVGYIEPNKFQKIIYMNMISVLLCFVLMFGNPMYLSSYYSSSLLMIWVIILKRNKIQRLGVSELNFWLIQGCGWFCGTIILKFLTSKILGVSDHIRLSDLIAARILRFTDFDTLIYTCAPEFDFMENATPLRYTKTLLLPVVMVITYFIFKKTFRDILCVLSTNTYLRKQLLEHGELIFHTLQLVAFAALAILIMRLKLFLTPHMCVMASLICSRRLFGWLFCRVRFENVIFSLLTVMSLQGCANLHNQWSIIGEFNNMPQEELIQWIQYNTRPDAVFAGAMPIMASVKLSTLHPIVNHPHYEDADLRARTKIVYSVYSRKSAKEVRDKLLELHVNYYILEEAWCVVRTKPGCSMLEIWDVEDPSNAANPPLCSTLLKNERPYFSTVFQNSMYRVLKVN
;
A
#
# COMPACT_ATOMS: atom_id res chain seq x y z
N MET A 1 -7.91 -13.30 1.00
CA MET A 1 -8.10 -14.77 0.96
C MET A 1 -6.79 -15.47 1.32
N VAL A 2 -6.44 -15.42 2.60
CA VAL A 2 -5.49 -16.37 3.20
C VAL A 2 -6.33 -17.35 4.00
N GLY A 3 -5.94 -18.63 4.07
CA GLY A 3 -6.50 -19.54 5.07
C GLY A 3 -6.33 -18.97 6.50
N PRO A 4 -7.06 -19.48 7.51
CA PRO A 4 -7.00 -18.94 8.87
C PRO A 4 -5.56 -18.79 9.36
N THR A 5 -5.21 -17.60 9.84
CA THR A 5 -3.89 -17.33 10.42
C THR A 5 -3.61 -18.29 11.58
N ARG A 6 -2.33 -18.64 11.78
CA ARG A 6 -1.81 -19.70 12.68
C ARG A 6 -2.44 -19.71 14.09
N ASN A 7 -2.94 -18.59 14.58
CA ASN A 7 -3.64 -18.46 15.87
C ASN A 7 -5.05 -19.10 15.87
N LYS A 8 -5.84 -18.99 14.79
CA LYS A 8 -7.19 -19.57 14.73
C LYS A 8 -7.21 -21.10 14.57
N LEU A 9 -6.11 -21.69 14.08
CA LEU A 9 -5.96 -23.15 13.99
C LEU A 9 -5.79 -23.82 15.36
N LYS A 10 -5.28 -23.10 16.39
CA LYS A 10 -5.17 -23.62 17.76
C LYS A 10 -6.52 -23.74 18.48
N GLU A 11 -7.49 -22.89 18.15
CA GLU A 11 -8.84 -22.93 18.76
C GLU A 11 -9.73 -24.05 18.19
N ALA A 12 -9.36 -24.62 17.03
CA ALA A 12 -10.08 -25.72 16.39
C ALA A 12 -9.54 -27.12 16.75
N ALA A 13 -8.42 -27.20 17.49
CA ALA A 13 -7.92 -28.47 18.01
C ALA A 13 -8.75 -28.90 19.23
N SER A 14 -9.26 -30.12 19.21
CA SER A 14 -10.19 -30.66 20.20
C SER A 14 -9.63 -30.68 21.63
N GLN A 15 -10.46 -30.30 22.59
CA GLN A 15 -10.23 -30.61 24.00
C GLN A 15 -10.19 -32.14 24.19
N PRO A 16 -9.18 -32.70 24.88
CA PRO A 16 -9.18 -34.12 25.23
C PRO A 16 -10.24 -34.39 26.32
N LEU A 17 -10.90 -35.54 26.20
CA LEU A 17 -11.95 -36.00 27.12
C LEU A 17 -11.50 -35.97 28.59
N HIS A 18 -12.39 -35.50 29.47
CA HIS A 18 -12.24 -35.71 30.91
C HIS A 18 -12.17 -37.21 31.24
N SER A 19 -11.13 -37.60 31.97
CA SER A 19 -11.10 -38.84 32.75
C SER A 19 -10.80 -38.51 34.21
N SER A 20 -11.46 -39.22 35.12
CA SER A 20 -11.43 -38.99 36.56
C SER A 20 -10.26 -39.75 37.21
N GLY A 21 -9.46 -39.06 38.03
CA GLY A 21 -8.37 -39.68 38.77
C GLY A 21 -7.76 -38.74 39.81
N SER A 22 -8.15 -38.90 41.08
CA SER A 22 -7.70 -38.07 42.19
C SER A 22 -6.52 -38.69 42.95
N VAL A 23 -5.34 -38.06 42.90
CA VAL A 23 -4.31 -38.21 43.94
C VAL A 23 -3.67 -36.84 44.23
N GLN A 24 -3.57 -36.50 45.52
CA GLN A 24 -2.94 -35.27 46.00
C GLN A 24 -1.41 -35.38 46.00
N CYS A 25 -0.70 -34.26 45.76
CA CYS A 25 0.43 -33.94 46.61
C CYS A 25 0.53 -32.44 46.91
N ARG A 26 0.58 -32.09 48.20
CA ARG A 26 0.67 -30.72 48.72
C ARG A 26 2.14 -30.28 48.80
N ARG A 27 2.42 -28.98 48.59
CA ARG A 27 2.98 -28.11 49.65
C ARG A 27 3.14 -26.63 49.26
N ARG A 28 2.43 -25.77 50.03
CA ARG A 28 2.86 -24.45 50.59
C ARG A 28 3.28 -23.33 49.59
N ARG A 29 2.93 -22.06 49.80
CA ARG A 29 2.43 -21.36 51.02
C ARG A 29 1.81 -20.01 50.62
N ARG A 30 0.66 -19.66 51.25
CA ARG A 30 0.25 -18.33 51.78
C ARG A 30 0.30 -17.06 50.89
N ILE A 31 -0.60 -16.08 51.01
CA ILE A 31 -1.95 -15.97 51.62
C ILE A 31 -2.56 -14.62 51.12
N THR A 32 -3.90 -14.55 50.92
CA THR A 32 -4.80 -13.35 50.82
C THR A 32 -4.36 -12.07 50.09
N GLY A 33 -5.18 -11.38 49.27
CA GLY A 33 -6.60 -11.59 48.91
C GLY A 33 -7.49 -10.36 49.21
N ALA A 34 -8.35 -10.01 48.25
CA ALA A 34 -9.44 -9.00 48.30
C ALA A 34 -9.03 -7.53 48.55
N GLY A 35 -9.75 -6.52 48.03
CA GLY A 35 -10.92 -6.53 47.12
C GLY A 35 -11.35 -5.09 46.79
N GLU A 36 -12.17 -4.92 45.76
CA GLU A 36 -12.86 -3.65 45.42
C GLU A 36 -14.00 -3.37 46.44
N PRO A 37 -14.59 -2.15 46.46
CA PRO A 37 -15.79 -1.93 45.66
C PRO A 37 -16.00 -0.48 45.11
N GLU A 38 -17.09 -0.30 44.36
CA GLU A 38 -17.75 0.98 43.98
C GLU A 38 -18.70 1.45 45.13
N MET A 39 -19.52 2.52 45.10
CA MET A 39 -20.00 3.46 44.05
C MET A 39 -20.50 4.78 44.73
N GLU A 40 -21.22 5.66 44.02
CA GLU A 40 -22.16 6.72 44.52
C GLU A 40 -21.55 7.96 45.24
N GLU A 41 -22.10 9.19 45.23
CA GLU A 41 -23.31 9.80 44.61
C GLU A 41 -23.16 11.35 44.46
N GLU A 42 -24.08 12.03 43.74
CA GLU A 42 -24.26 13.51 43.67
C GLU A 42 -25.24 14.01 44.79
N PRO A 43 -25.60 15.32 45.04
CA PRO A 43 -25.92 16.38 44.07
C PRO A 43 -25.68 17.88 44.51
N GLN A 44 -26.44 18.78 43.86
CA GLN A 44 -26.38 20.26 43.72
C GLN A 44 -26.62 21.17 44.97
N GLY A 45 -26.29 22.47 44.82
CA GLY A 45 -26.76 23.59 45.68
C GLY A 45 -26.55 24.97 45.02
N GLU A 46 -27.47 25.92 45.19
CA GLU A 46 -27.63 27.14 44.37
C GLU A 46 -27.51 28.49 45.15
N VAL A 47 -27.21 29.59 44.43
CA VAL A 47 -27.64 31.01 44.65
C VAL A 47 -27.24 31.77 45.95
N GLU A 48 -26.58 32.94 45.83
CA GLU A 48 -27.18 34.31 45.97
C GLU A 48 -26.14 35.46 45.82
N LYS A 49 -26.60 36.71 45.63
CA LYS A 49 -25.81 37.97 45.48
C LYS A 49 -26.11 38.97 46.61
N SER A 50 -25.17 39.86 46.94
CA SER A 50 -25.49 41.29 47.24
C SER A 50 -24.26 42.24 47.18
N GLU A 51 -24.47 43.53 47.48
CA GLU A 51 -23.79 44.70 46.88
C GLU A 51 -22.74 45.47 47.72
N LEU A 52 -22.26 46.57 47.11
CA LEU A 52 -21.38 47.70 47.50
C LEU A 52 -21.58 48.31 48.93
N PRO A 53 -20.65 49.16 49.48
CA PRO A 53 -20.41 50.52 48.95
C PRO A 53 -19.00 51.19 49.14
N LEU A 54 -18.89 52.39 48.55
CA LEU A 54 -17.79 53.39 48.59
C LEU A 54 -17.82 54.31 49.83
N PRO A 55 -16.75 55.11 50.06
CA PRO A 55 -16.91 56.51 50.51
C PRO A 55 -16.10 57.59 49.73
N ILE A 56 -16.30 58.85 50.11
CA ILE A 56 -16.14 60.13 49.34
C ILE A 56 -14.91 60.98 49.75
N GLY A 57 -14.40 61.89 48.88
CA GLY A 57 -13.34 62.85 49.28
C GLY A 57 -12.94 64.06 48.36
N ARG A 58 -13.85 65.01 48.08
CA ARG A 58 -13.67 66.45 47.70
C ARG A 58 -12.44 67.02 46.90
N ARG A 59 -12.76 67.63 45.73
CA ARG A 59 -12.57 69.06 45.29
C ARG A 59 -11.20 69.79 45.42
N ASN A 60 -10.64 70.25 44.28
CA ASN A 60 -10.67 71.68 43.82
C ASN A 60 -9.90 71.93 42.49
N LEU A 61 -10.33 72.96 41.74
CA LEU A 61 -9.70 73.63 40.57
C LEU A 61 -9.47 75.11 40.97
N PRO A 62 -8.60 75.96 40.34
CA PRO A 62 -8.57 76.20 38.88
C PRO A 62 -7.25 76.69 38.20
N GLY A 63 -7.28 76.79 36.86
CA GLY A 63 -6.64 77.87 36.08
C GLY A 63 -5.18 77.72 35.60
N GLY A 64 -4.89 78.17 34.38
CA GLY A 64 -3.51 78.43 33.89
C GLY A 64 -3.22 78.00 32.44
N ALA A 65 -2.47 78.81 31.69
CA ALA A 65 -2.23 78.63 30.25
C ALA A 65 -0.93 77.86 29.87
N ARG A 66 -0.85 77.49 28.58
CA ARG A 66 0.28 77.01 27.74
C ARG A 66 1.67 77.65 28.02
N PRO A 67 2.79 77.16 27.41
CA PRO A 67 3.18 75.81 26.96
C PRO A 67 4.67 75.46 27.35
N TYR A 68 5.26 74.45 26.68
CA TYR A 68 6.70 74.05 26.57
C TYR A 68 7.16 72.73 27.22
N SER A 69 8.08 72.09 26.50
CA SER A 69 8.99 71.01 26.92
C SER A 69 10.40 71.36 26.38
N PRO A 70 11.49 70.57 26.58
CA PRO A 70 11.73 69.46 27.51
C PRO A 70 13.09 69.56 28.28
N ARG A 71 13.29 68.81 29.38
CA ARG A 71 14.50 67.93 29.64
C ARG A 71 14.65 67.43 31.09
N ARG A 72 14.65 66.09 31.22
CA ARG A 72 15.71 65.23 31.79
C ARG A 72 16.26 65.52 33.21
N THR A 73 15.84 64.68 34.18
CA THR A 73 16.67 64.25 35.32
C THR A 73 16.58 62.73 35.52
N ARG A 74 17.70 62.11 35.94
CA ARG A 74 17.84 60.66 36.15
C ARG A 74 17.27 60.23 37.49
N ASN A 75 16.80 58.98 37.59
CA ASN A 75 16.56 58.33 38.89
C ASN A 75 17.45 57.08 39.03
N LEU A 76 18.48 57.17 39.89
CA LEU A 76 19.39 56.06 40.19
C LEU A 76 18.71 55.09 41.18
N LYS A 77 18.08 54.01 40.68
CA LYS A 77 17.73 52.85 41.53
C LYS A 77 17.67 51.49 40.82
N ALA A 78 17.58 51.44 39.50
CA ALA A 78 17.50 50.16 38.75
C ALA A 78 18.84 49.38 38.66
N GLN A 79 19.99 50.03 38.89
CA GLN A 79 21.29 49.46 38.52
C GLN A 79 21.86 48.44 39.53
N LYS A 80 21.41 48.44 40.79
CA LYS A 80 21.89 47.47 41.81
C LYS A 80 21.20 46.09 41.74
N CYS A 81 20.06 45.95 41.04
CA CYS A 81 19.36 44.66 40.94
C CYS A 81 19.98 43.74 39.86
N MET A 82 20.41 44.28 38.71
CA MET A 82 21.01 43.47 37.63
C MET A 82 22.37 42.85 37.99
N GLN A 83 23.11 43.42 38.94
CA GLN A 83 24.50 43.04 39.17
C GLN A 83 24.64 41.70 39.91
N MET A 84 23.62 41.29 40.68
CA MET A 84 23.65 40.03 41.43
C MET A 84 23.22 38.82 40.57
N GLU A 85 22.36 39.02 39.57
CA GLU A 85 21.88 37.93 38.70
C GLU A 85 22.92 37.52 37.62
N MET A 86 23.83 38.42 37.23
CA MET A 86 24.93 38.10 36.31
C MET A 86 25.98 37.19 36.94
N VAL A 87 26.29 37.36 38.24
CA VAL A 87 27.35 36.59 38.92
C VAL A 87 26.97 35.11 39.05
N THR A 88 25.70 34.81 39.38
CA THR A 88 25.21 33.43 39.50
C THR A 88 25.20 32.69 38.15
N LYS A 89 24.86 33.40 37.06
CA LYS A 89 24.94 32.85 35.69
C LYS A 89 26.38 32.64 35.22
N ALA A 90 27.32 33.52 35.60
CA ALA A 90 28.74 33.38 35.26
C ALA A 90 29.42 32.16 35.93
N LEU A 91 29.00 31.81 37.15
CA LEU A 91 29.56 30.66 37.89
C LEU A 91 29.10 29.30 37.32
N PHE A 92 27.84 29.18 36.89
CA PHE A 92 27.33 27.93 36.31
C PHE A 92 27.88 27.65 34.90
N LEU A 93 28.15 28.69 34.10
CA LEU A 93 28.68 28.54 32.73
C LEU A 93 30.13 28.04 32.68
N ARG A 94 30.90 28.20 33.77
CA ARG A 94 32.34 27.91 33.79
C ARG A 94 32.68 26.42 33.85
N ARG A 95 31.72 25.55 34.18
CA ARG A 95 31.95 24.10 34.36
C ARG A 95 31.69 23.24 33.11
N PHE A 96 31.14 23.84 32.05
CA PHE A 96 30.81 23.14 30.78
C PHE A 96 31.30 23.87 29.52
N GLN A 97 32.32 24.74 29.62
CA GLN A 97 32.88 25.43 28.45
C GLN A 97 33.35 24.48 27.34
N PHE A 98 33.91 23.32 27.69
CA PHE A 98 34.33 22.32 26.71
C PHE A 98 33.15 21.71 25.94
N LEU A 99 32.06 21.34 26.65
CA LEU A 99 30.86 20.77 26.04
C LEU A 99 30.10 21.81 25.20
N SER A 100 30.00 23.05 25.69
CA SER A 100 29.40 24.16 24.93
C SER A 100 30.20 24.48 23.67
N CYS A 101 31.53 24.50 23.73
CA CYS A 101 32.38 24.78 22.59
C CYS A 101 32.35 23.64 21.55
N TYR A 102 32.26 22.38 21.98
CA TYR A 102 32.07 21.24 21.08
C TYR A 102 30.68 21.26 20.42
N LEU A 103 29.63 21.63 21.17
CA LEU A 103 28.28 21.80 20.65
C LEU A 103 28.18 22.99 19.67
N GLU A 104 28.89 24.10 19.96
CA GLU A 104 29.04 25.24 19.04
C GLU A 104 29.89 24.91 17.82
N GLN A 105 30.92 24.06 17.92
CA GLN A 105 31.66 23.56 16.75
C GLN A 105 30.80 22.63 15.89
N LEU A 106 29.97 21.78 16.50
CA LEU A 106 28.98 20.96 15.78
C LEU A 106 27.90 21.84 15.13
N LEU A 107 27.32 22.79 15.85
CA LEU A 107 26.37 23.77 15.31
C LEU A 107 27.01 24.62 14.21
N ASN A 108 28.26 25.05 14.35
CA ASN A 108 28.96 25.79 13.30
C ASN A 108 29.30 24.90 12.09
N LYS A 109 29.67 23.62 12.26
CA LYS A 109 29.79 22.68 11.13
C LYS A 109 28.44 22.46 10.42
N VAL A 110 27.34 22.37 11.18
CA VAL A 110 25.97 22.32 10.63
C VAL A 110 25.56 23.64 9.95
N HIS A 111 25.98 24.80 10.47
CA HIS A 111 25.77 26.12 9.86
C HIS A 111 26.67 26.37 8.63
N VAL A 112 27.85 25.75 8.56
CA VAL A 112 28.72 25.74 7.36
C VAL A 112 28.11 24.84 6.27
N LEU A 113 27.55 23.68 6.65
CA LEU A 113 26.70 22.86 5.77
C LEU A 113 25.47 23.64 5.24
N ARG A 114 24.96 24.59 6.02
CA ARG A 114 23.77 25.42 5.71
C ARG A 114 24.01 26.56 4.71
N ARG A 115 25.27 26.94 4.42
CA ARG A 115 25.60 28.11 3.57
C ARG A 115 26.06 27.79 2.15
N ARG A 116 26.39 26.54 1.82
CA ARG A 116 26.63 26.17 0.42
C ARG A 116 25.29 25.92 -0.28
N GLN A 117 25.10 26.62 -1.40
CA GLN A 117 24.11 26.29 -2.42
C GLN A 117 24.21 24.78 -2.70
N PHE A 118 23.11 24.04 -2.48
CA PHE A 118 23.13 22.60 -2.29
C PHE A 118 23.90 21.87 -3.41
N SER A 119 24.99 21.17 -3.04
CA SER A 119 25.64 20.25 -3.96
C SER A 119 24.67 19.09 -4.22
N GLY A 120 24.12 19.00 -5.43
CA GLY A 120 23.20 17.92 -5.82
C GLY A 120 23.79 16.54 -5.57
N ARG A 121 25.13 16.41 -5.65
CA ARG A 121 25.88 15.19 -5.29
C ARG A 121 25.62 14.76 -3.84
N ALA A 122 25.60 15.69 -2.88
CA ALA A 122 25.36 15.36 -1.46
C ALA A 122 23.94 14.82 -1.23
N THR A 123 22.93 15.42 -1.86
CA THR A 123 21.54 14.91 -1.79
C THR A 123 21.43 13.51 -2.41
N ILE A 124 22.14 13.23 -3.50
CA ILE A 124 22.18 11.90 -4.13
C ILE A 124 22.90 10.87 -3.23
N CYS A 125 24.04 11.22 -2.62
CA CYS A 125 24.73 10.33 -1.68
C CYS A 125 23.85 9.95 -0.48
N ILE A 126 23.12 10.92 0.08
CA ILE A 126 22.18 10.66 1.19
C ILE A 126 20.99 9.80 0.72
N ALA A 127 20.48 10.02 -0.50
CA ALA A 127 19.44 9.18 -1.10
C ALA A 127 19.88 7.72 -1.26
N VAL A 128 21.11 7.49 -1.75
CA VAL A 128 21.70 6.15 -1.86
C VAL A 128 21.86 5.50 -0.48
N PHE A 129 22.34 6.24 0.52
CA PHE A 129 22.46 5.74 1.89
C PHE A 129 21.10 5.27 2.45
N PHE A 130 20.04 6.06 2.33
CA PHE A 130 18.70 5.64 2.79
C PHE A 130 18.12 4.50 1.96
N GLY A 131 18.47 4.39 0.67
CA GLY A 131 18.08 3.26 -0.17
C GLY A 131 18.73 1.95 0.27
N LEU A 132 20.03 1.97 0.56
CA LEU A 132 20.75 0.82 1.11
C LEU A 132 20.23 0.42 2.49
N LEU A 133 19.96 1.41 3.37
CA LEU A 133 19.39 1.16 4.70
C LEU A 133 18.00 0.51 4.60
N HIS A 134 17.14 0.95 3.68
CA HIS A 134 15.84 0.32 3.46
C HIS A 134 15.94 -1.09 2.86
N TRP A 135 16.89 -1.33 1.94
CA TRP A 135 17.15 -2.67 1.41
C TRP A 135 17.58 -3.64 2.52
N ILE A 136 18.56 -3.25 3.36
CA ILE A 136 19.01 -4.06 4.50
C ILE A 136 17.84 -4.30 5.47
N HIS A 137 17.05 -3.26 5.78
CA HIS A 137 15.88 -3.37 6.65
C HIS A 137 14.84 -4.39 6.15
N LEU A 138 14.54 -4.40 4.85
CA LEU A 138 13.63 -5.36 4.23
C LEU A 138 14.18 -6.80 4.27
N VAL A 139 15.47 -6.98 3.97
CA VAL A 139 16.14 -8.29 4.05
C VAL A 139 16.08 -8.83 5.49
N THR A 140 16.45 -8.02 6.48
CA THR A 140 16.41 -8.41 7.90
C THR A 140 15.00 -8.78 8.35
N LEU A 141 13.98 -7.99 7.99
CA LEU A 141 12.59 -8.29 8.38
C LEU A 141 12.04 -9.55 7.68
N PHE A 142 12.42 -9.80 6.43
CA PHE A 142 12.02 -11.02 5.72
C PHE A 142 12.67 -12.27 6.31
N GLU A 143 13.96 -12.20 6.62
CA GLU A 143 14.71 -13.31 7.22
C GLU A 143 14.21 -13.60 8.64
N ASN A 144 13.98 -12.56 9.45
CA ASN A 144 13.44 -12.72 10.80
C ASN A 144 12.01 -13.31 10.82
N ASP A 145 11.14 -13.01 9.84
CA ASP A 145 9.74 -13.50 9.78
C ASP A 145 9.62 -14.98 9.34
N ARG A 146 10.58 -15.48 8.54
CA ARG A 146 10.46 -16.77 7.83
C ARG A 146 11.60 -17.76 8.05
N HIS A 147 12.77 -17.28 8.44
CA HIS A 147 14.04 -18.02 8.40
C HIS A 147 14.38 -18.54 6.99
N PHE A 148 14.20 -17.68 5.98
CA PHE A 148 14.13 -18.04 4.57
C PHE A 148 15.44 -18.63 4.01
N SER A 149 16.60 -18.20 4.52
CA SER A 149 17.89 -18.74 4.09
C SER A 149 18.03 -20.22 4.42
N HIS A 150 17.49 -20.67 5.56
CA HIS A 150 17.60 -22.06 6.04
C HIS A 150 16.56 -23.03 5.46
N LEU A 151 15.51 -22.52 4.81
CA LEU A 151 14.48 -23.35 4.18
C LEU A 151 15.04 -24.14 2.98
N SER A 152 14.49 -25.33 2.73
CA SER A 152 14.72 -26.07 1.49
C SER A 152 14.08 -25.38 0.27
N SER A 153 14.49 -25.78 -0.94
CA SER A 153 13.90 -25.24 -2.18
C SER A 153 12.37 -25.40 -2.24
N LEU A 154 11.84 -26.54 -1.79
CA LEU A 154 10.39 -26.81 -1.75
C LEU A 154 9.69 -25.94 -0.69
N GLU A 155 10.28 -25.79 0.49
CA GLU A 155 9.72 -24.89 1.52
C GLU A 155 9.69 -23.43 1.07
N ARG A 156 10.76 -22.94 0.42
CA ARG A 156 10.80 -21.59 -0.15
C ARG A 156 9.67 -21.37 -1.16
N GLU A 157 9.42 -22.34 -2.04
CA GLU A 157 8.29 -22.34 -2.97
C GLU A 157 6.94 -22.29 -2.24
N MET A 158 6.74 -23.11 -1.21
CA MET A 158 5.51 -23.08 -0.38
C MET A 158 5.32 -21.75 0.38
N THR A 159 6.38 -20.96 0.60
CA THR A 159 6.24 -19.60 1.15
C THR A 159 5.66 -18.59 0.15
N PHE A 160 5.66 -18.90 -1.15
CA PHE A 160 5.01 -18.11 -2.21
C PHE A 160 3.55 -18.55 -2.39
N ARG A 161 2.68 -18.05 -1.53
CA ARG A 161 1.23 -18.37 -1.56
C ARG A 161 0.47 -17.55 -2.60
N THR A 162 -0.68 -18.07 -3.04
CA THR A 162 -1.63 -17.40 -3.96
C THR A 162 -0.97 -16.79 -5.21
N GLU A 163 -1.18 -15.49 -5.48
CA GLU A 163 -0.63 -14.75 -6.62
C GLU A 163 0.90 -14.88 -6.69
N MET A 164 1.59 -14.89 -5.54
CA MET A 164 3.05 -14.92 -5.46
C MET A 164 3.63 -16.20 -6.06
N GLY A 165 3.03 -17.35 -5.74
CA GLY A 165 3.47 -18.65 -6.26
C GLY A 165 3.21 -18.78 -7.74
N LEU A 166 2.07 -18.25 -8.21
CA LEU A 166 1.75 -18.24 -9.63
C LEU A 166 2.76 -17.40 -10.43
N TYR A 167 3.12 -16.19 -9.98
CA TYR A 167 4.12 -15.35 -10.65
C TYR A 167 5.52 -15.97 -10.63
N TYR A 168 5.95 -16.50 -9.47
CA TYR A 168 7.23 -17.18 -9.36
C TYR A 168 7.30 -18.45 -10.25
N SER A 169 6.16 -19.14 -10.49
CA SER A 169 6.13 -20.30 -11.39
C SER A 169 6.56 -19.96 -12.82
N TYR A 170 6.17 -18.79 -13.36
CA TYR A 170 6.57 -18.38 -14.71
C TYR A 170 8.04 -17.95 -14.78
N PHE A 171 8.54 -17.26 -13.74
CA PHE A 171 9.97 -16.98 -13.62
C PHE A 171 10.78 -18.29 -13.63
N LYS A 172 10.36 -19.28 -12.82
CA LYS A 172 10.94 -20.63 -12.76
C LYS A 172 10.94 -21.31 -14.14
N THR A 173 9.81 -21.31 -14.86
CA THR A 173 9.72 -21.86 -16.23
C THR A 173 10.73 -21.23 -17.19
N ILE A 174 10.94 -19.90 -17.17
CA ILE A 174 11.88 -19.24 -18.09
C ILE A 174 13.34 -19.58 -17.76
N ILE A 175 13.69 -19.74 -16.49
CA ILE A 175 15.09 -20.04 -16.08
C ILE A 175 15.46 -21.52 -16.25
N GLU A 176 14.49 -22.43 -16.10
CA GLU A 176 14.67 -23.88 -16.28
C GLU A 176 14.62 -24.29 -17.77
N ALA A 177 13.97 -23.50 -18.64
CA ALA A 177 13.91 -23.78 -20.07
C ALA A 177 15.29 -23.77 -20.76
N PRO A 178 15.54 -24.58 -21.80
CA PRO A 178 16.84 -24.67 -22.47
C PRO A 178 17.36 -23.32 -22.98
N SER A 179 16.50 -22.48 -23.55
CA SER A 179 16.83 -21.10 -23.96
C SER A 179 15.83 -20.08 -23.40
N PHE A 180 16.24 -18.81 -23.31
CA PHE A 180 15.35 -17.74 -22.84
C PHE A 180 14.15 -17.54 -23.78
N LEU A 181 14.36 -17.67 -25.10
CA LEU A 181 13.29 -17.56 -26.09
C LEU A 181 12.32 -18.74 -26.00
N GLU A 182 12.81 -19.94 -25.73
CA GLU A 182 11.97 -21.12 -25.49
C GLU A 182 11.12 -20.94 -24.23
N GLY A 183 11.73 -20.52 -23.12
CA GLY A 183 11.01 -20.22 -21.88
C GLY A 183 9.96 -19.12 -22.05
N LEU A 184 10.25 -18.08 -22.83
CA LEU A 184 9.28 -17.05 -23.18
C LEU A 184 8.13 -17.61 -24.05
N TRP A 185 8.44 -18.46 -25.03
CA TRP A 185 7.44 -19.12 -25.87
C TRP A 185 6.53 -20.04 -25.07
N MET A 186 7.08 -20.81 -24.12
CA MET A 186 6.34 -21.69 -23.21
C MET A 186 5.30 -20.91 -22.40
N ILE A 187 5.67 -19.77 -21.81
CA ILE A 187 4.71 -18.96 -21.03
C ILE A 187 3.74 -18.17 -21.91
N MET A 188 4.13 -17.80 -23.14
CA MET A 188 3.23 -17.17 -24.12
C MET A 188 2.20 -18.15 -24.71
N ASN A 189 2.42 -19.45 -24.57
CA ASN A 189 1.53 -20.53 -25.03
C ASN A 189 1.26 -21.53 -23.89
N ASP A 190 1.02 -21.02 -22.68
CA ASP A 190 0.83 -21.82 -21.48
C ASP A 190 -0.45 -22.65 -21.57
N ARG A 191 -0.32 -23.95 -21.32
CA ARG A 191 -1.44 -24.92 -21.31
C ARG A 191 -1.80 -25.40 -19.91
N LEU A 192 -1.10 -24.91 -18.89
CA LEU A 192 -1.12 -25.48 -17.53
C LEU A 192 -1.99 -24.66 -16.57
N THR A 193 -2.16 -23.36 -16.80
CA THR A 193 -2.81 -22.44 -15.84
C THR A 193 -4.34 -22.42 -15.95
N GLU A 194 -4.87 -22.54 -17.17
CA GLU A 194 -6.31 -22.49 -17.46
C GLU A 194 -6.75 -23.73 -18.28
N TYR A 195 -6.22 -24.93 -17.97
CA TYR A 195 -6.39 -26.15 -18.76
C TYR A 195 -7.87 -26.48 -19.06
N PRO A 196 -8.27 -26.86 -20.30
CA PRO A 196 -7.44 -27.16 -21.47
C PRO A 196 -7.12 -25.96 -22.37
N LEU A 197 -7.41 -24.73 -21.93
CA LEU A 197 -7.16 -23.53 -22.74
C LEU A 197 -5.66 -23.25 -22.86
N VAL A 198 -5.26 -22.71 -24.01
CA VAL A 198 -3.91 -22.20 -24.24
C VAL A 198 -3.95 -20.69 -24.11
N ILE A 199 -3.23 -20.13 -23.14
CA ILE A 199 -3.28 -18.69 -22.83
C ILE A 199 -1.91 -18.02 -22.95
N ASN A 200 -1.91 -16.77 -23.42
CA ASN A 200 -0.73 -15.90 -23.34
C ASN A 200 -0.68 -15.26 -21.95
N THR A 201 0.08 -15.88 -21.05
CA THR A 201 0.20 -15.47 -19.65
C THR A 201 0.85 -14.10 -19.48
N VAL A 202 1.71 -13.68 -20.41
CA VAL A 202 2.33 -12.35 -20.41
C VAL A 202 1.28 -11.26 -20.61
N LYS A 203 0.39 -11.44 -21.60
CA LYS A 203 -0.76 -10.57 -21.87
C LYS A 203 -1.78 -10.60 -20.72
N ARG A 204 -2.03 -11.79 -20.15
CA ARG A 204 -3.06 -12.05 -19.13
C ARG A 204 -2.67 -11.51 -17.75
N PHE A 205 -1.48 -11.83 -17.27
CA PHE A 205 -1.06 -11.62 -15.87
C PHE A 205 0.03 -10.55 -15.69
N HIS A 206 0.33 -9.75 -16.72
CA HIS A 206 1.32 -8.67 -16.67
C HIS A 206 2.76 -9.14 -16.31
N LEU A 207 3.22 -10.26 -16.88
CA LEU A 207 4.50 -10.93 -16.53
C LEU A 207 5.79 -10.21 -16.98
N TYR A 208 5.74 -8.91 -17.27
CA TYR A 208 6.93 -8.14 -17.64
C TYR A 208 8.05 -8.18 -16.59
N PRO A 209 7.78 -8.08 -15.26
CA PRO A 209 8.82 -8.23 -14.25
C PRO A 209 9.50 -9.59 -14.30
N GLU A 210 8.74 -10.68 -14.39
CA GLU A 210 9.29 -12.04 -14.36
C GLU A 210 10.16 -12.31 -15.60
N VAL A 211 9.74 -11.84 -16.78
CA VAL A 211 10.52 -11.96 -18.02
C VAL A 211 11.85 -11.19 -17.92
N ILE A 212 11.83 -9.97 -17.37
CA ILE A 212 13.04 -9.15 -17.20
C ILE A 212 13.97 -9.76 -16.14
N ILE A 213 13.44 -10.24 -15.02
CA ILE A 213 14.24 -10.81 -13.93
C ILE A 213 14.79 -12.18 -14.32
N ALA A 214 14.05 -13.00 -15.09
CA ALA A 214 14.56 -14.25 -15.65
C ALA A 214 15.68 -14.00 -16.67
N PHE A 215 15.56 -12.98 -17.51
CA PHE A 215 16.66 -12.55 -18.38
C PHE A 215 17.90 -12.16 -17.57
N TRP A 216 17.75 -11.29 -16.55
CA TRP A 216 18.84 -10.89 -15.67
C TRP A 216 19.46 -12.07 -14.91
N TYR A 217 18.66 -13.01 -14.40
CA TYR A 217 19.16 -14.20 -13.71
C TYR A 217 20.00 -15.09 -14.63
N ARG A 218 19.50 -15.38 -15.85
CA ARG A 218 20.25 -16.18 -16.84
C ARG A 218 21.53 -15.49 -17.28
N THR A 219 21.51 -14.17 -17.46
CA THR A 219 22.73 -13.37 -17.75
C THR A 219 23.71 -13.40 -16.58
N PHE A 220 23.24 -13.21 -15.34
CA PHE A 220 24.06 -13.27 -14.13
C PHE A 220 24.73 -14.64 -13.99
N MET A 221 23.96 -15.73 -14.03
CA MET A 221 24.51 -17.09 -13.94
C MET A 221 25.46 -17.41 -15.09
N GLY A 222 25.16 -16.98 -16.32
CA GLY A 222 26.07 -17.13 -17.46
C GLY A 222 27.41 -16.43 -17.27
N ILE A 223 27.40 -15.19 -16.75
CA ILE A 223 28.61 -14.42 -16.42
C ILE A 223 29.40 -15.07 -15.28
N MET A 224 28.73 -15.46 -14.19
CA MET A 224 29.41 -16.05 -13.03
C MET A 224 30.01 -17.41 -13.34
N ASN A 225 29.33 -18.23 -14.14
CA ASN A 225 29.87 -19.49 -14.66
C ASN A 225 31.08 -19.27 -15.58
N LEU A 226 31.08 -18.22 -16.42
CA LEU A 226 32.22 -17.85 -17.27
C LEU A 226 33.47 -17.51 -16.43
N PHE A 227 33.28 -16.84 -15.29
CA PHE A 227 34.36 -16.48 -14.37
C PHE A 227 34.67 -17.57 -13.32
N GLY A 228 33.93 -18.68 -13.30
CA GLY A 228 34.11 -19.76 -12.31
C GLY A 228 33.81 -19.35 -10.86
N ILE A 229 32.97 -18.35 -10.64
CA ILE A 229 32.67 -17.84 -9.28
C ILE A 229 31.43 -18.55 -8.74
N GLU A 230 31.56 -19.22 -7.59
CA GLU A 230 30.43 -19.84 -6.90
C GLU A 230 29.40 -18.80 -6.45
N THR A 231 28.15 -18.98 -6.86
CA THR A 231 27.05 -18.03 -6.62
C THR A 231 26.12 -18.43 -5.47
N LYS A 232 26.25 -19.65 -4.97
CA LYS A 232 25.44 -20.21 -3.88
C LYS A 232 26.25 -21.14 -2.98
N THR A 233 25.99 -21.09 -1.68
CA THR A 233 26.53 -22.00 -0.66
C THR A 233 25.43 -22.95 -0.21
N CYS A 234 25.72 -24.25 -0.11
CA CYS A 234 24.72 -25.27 0.20
C CYS A 234 25.05 -26.01 1.50
N TRP A 235 24.06 -26.08 2.39
CA TRP A 235 24.11 -26.73 3.70
C TRP A 235 23.14 -27.92 3.73
N ASN A 236 23.50 -29.00 4.41
CA ASN A 236 22.55 -30.09 4.69
C ASN A 236 21.93 -29.86 6.06
N VAL A 237 20.62 -29.60 6.09
CA VAL A 237 19.87 -29.35 7.33
C VAL A 237 19.17 -30.64 7.74
N THR A 238 19.43 -31.08 8.97
CA THR A 238 18.72 -32.21 9.59
C THR A 238 17.43 -31.70 10.22
N ARG A 239 16.28 -32.22 9.78
CA ARG A 239 14.98 -31.91 10.41
C ARG A 239 14.79 -32.78 11.65
N VAL A 240 14.04 -32.26 12.62
CA VAL A 240 13.65 -33.01 13.82
C VAL A 240 12.43 -33.88 13.48
N GLU A 241 12.60 -35.19 13.58
CA GLU A 241 11.60 -36.24 13.26
C GLU A 241 11.21 -36.37 11.76
N PRO A 242 10.72 -37.54 11.34
CA PRO A 242 11.48 -38.66 10.78
C PRO A 242 11.96 -38.45 9.32
N LEU A 243 12.19 -37.20 8.91
CA LEU A 243 12.58 -36.82 7.55
C LEU A 243 14.08 -36.89 7.31
N ASN A 244 14.45 -37.24 6.07
CA ASN A 244 15.84 -37.21 5.60
C ASN A 244 16.44 -35.80 5.71
N ALA A 245 17.77 -35.71 5.81
CA ALA A 245 18.47 -34.44 5.70
C ALA A 245 18.22 -33.81 4.32
N ILE A 246 17.85 -32.53 4.28
CA ILE A 246 17.51 -31.82 3.05
C ILE A 246 18.53 -30.72 2.80
N GLN A 247 18.93 -30.57 1.53
CA GLN A 247 19.87 -29.55 1.10
C GLN A 247 19.17 -28.19 1.01
N SER A 248 19.69 -27.19 1.72
CA SER A 248 19.31 -25.79 1.61
C SER A 248 20.48 -25.01 1.02
N CYS A 249 20.25 -24.28 -0.08
CA CYS A 249 21.29 -23.48 -0.74
C CYS A 249 20.95 -21.99 -0.64
N GLU A 250 21.83 -21.18 -0.09
CA GLU A 250 21.65 -19.72 0.00
C GLU A 250 22.52 -18.97 -1.02
N GLY A 251 22.23 -17.69 -1.26
CA GLY A 251 22.99 -16.83 -2.16
C GLY A 251 22.25 -16.42 -3.43
N LEU A 252 22.86 -15.55 -4.24
CA LEU A 252 22.25 -15.00 -5.47
C LEU A 252 22.16 -16.02 -6.63
N GLY A 253 22.82 -17.17 -6.50
CA GLY A 253 22.66 -18.32 -7.39
C GLY A 253 21.49 -19.24 -7.03
N ASP A 254 20.75 -18.96 -5.95
CA ASP A 254 19.45 -19.57 -5.72
C ASP A 254 18.34 -18.73 -6.39
N PRO A 255 17.47 -19.32 -7.24
CA PRO A 255 16.45 -18.59 -7.95
C PRO A 255 15.47 -17.80 -7.06
N ALA A 256 15.07 -18.37 -5.92
CA ALA A 256 14.09 -17.74 -5.03
C ALA A 256 14.72 -16.55 -4.29
N CYS A 257 15.95 -16.72 -3.79
CA CYS A 257 16.75 -15.66 -3.19
C CYS A 257 17.02 -14.52 -4.18
N PHE A 258 17.39 -14.82 -5.43
CA PHE A 258 17.62 -13.80 -6.46
C PHE A 258 16.35 -13.00 -6.77
N TYR A 259 15.22 -13.70 -6.99
CA TYR A 259 13.94 -13.08 -7.34
C TYR A 259 13.45 -12.12 -6.25
N VAL A 260 13.52 -12.53 -4.97
CA VAL A 260 13.18 -11.68 -3.81
C VAL A 260 14.19 -10.54 -3.64
N GLY A 261 15.48 -10.81 -3.83
CA GLY A 261 16.55 -9.81 -3.72
C GLY A 261 16.38 -8.62 -4.67
N VAL A 262 16.02 -8.87 -5.94
CA VAL A 262 15.75 -7.80 -6.92
C VAL A 262 14.58 -6.91 -6.49
N ILE A 263 13.52 -7.48 -5.92
CA ILE A 263 12.35 -6.73 -5.41
C ILE A 263 12.76 -5.81 -4.26
N PHE A 264 13.58 -6.31 -3.32
CA PHE A 264 14.05 -5.51 -2.20
C PHE A 264 15.02 -4.40 -2.62
N ILE A 265 15.90 -4.64 -3.61
CA ILE A 265 16.75 -3.60 -4.21
C ILE A 265 15.90 -2.50 -4.86
N LEU A 266 14.87 -2.88 -5.63
CA LEU A 266 13.95 -1.93 -6.27
C LEU A 266 13.20 -1.07 -5.22
N ASN A 267 12.80 -1.66 -4.11
CA ASN A 267 12.19 -0.95 -2.98
C ASN A 267 13.21 -0.14 -2.17
N GLY A 268 14.50 -0.50 -2.18
CA GLY A 268 15.60 0.36 -1.72
C GLY A 268 15.71 1.64 -2.56
N ILE A 269 15.72 1.51 -3.89
CA ILE A 269 15.76 2.65 -4.82
C ILE A 269 14.56 3.59 -4.59
N MET A 270 13.37 3.05 -4.35
CA MET A 270 12.18 3.81 -3.98
C MET A 270 12.38 4.68 -2.72
N MET A 271 13.07 4.19 -1.68
CA MET A 271 13.35 4.99 -0.49
C MET A 271 14.28 6.18 -0.80
N GLY A 272 15.30 5.96 -1.64
CA GLY A 272 16.14 7.04 -2.16
C GLY A 272 15.32 8.08 -2.94
N LEU A 273 14.36 7.64 -3.77
CA LEU A 273 13.43 8.54 -4.46
C LEU A 273 12.54 9.31 -3.49
N PHE A 274 12.02 8.69 -2.42
CA PHE A 274 11.26 9.40 -1.38
C PHE A 274 12.07 10.50 -0.69
N PHE A 275 13.34 10.25 -0.36
CA PHE A 275 14.23 11.28 0.20
C PHE A 275 14.42 12.47 -0.75
N VAL A 276 14.68 12.20 -2.04
CA VAL A 276 14.81 13.23 -3.07
C VAL A 276 13.50 14.01 -3.25
N TYR A 277 12.36 13.31 -3.25
CA TYR A 277 11.04 13.89 -3.44
C TYR A 277 10.64 14.81 -2.28
N GLY A 278 10.74 14.34 -1.03
CA GLY A 278 10.49 15.17 0.17
C GLY A 278 11.48 16.35 0.28
N SER A 279 12.73 16.15 -0.14
CA SER A 279 13.72 17.24 -0.22
C SER A 279 13.34 18.30 -1.25
N TYR A 280 12.87 17.88 -2.44
CA TYR A 280 12.43 18.79 -3.49
C TYR A 280 11.16 19.54 -3.10
N LEU A 281 10.14 18.82 -2.62
CA LEU A 281 8.82 19.37 -2.26
C LEU A 281 8.93 20.42 -1.14
N SER A 282 9.65 20.11 -0.06
CA SER A 282 9.92 21.06 1.04
C SER A 282 10.93 22.15 0.68
N GLY A 283 11.82 21.90 -0.29
CA GLY A 283 12.98 22.75 -0.60
C GLY A 283 14.13 22.63 0.41
N THR A 284 14.16 21.59 1.24
CA THR A 284 15.17 21.38 2.29
C THR A 284 15.51 19.89 2.45
N GLN A 285 16.77 19.54 2.70
CA GLN A 285 17.15 18.13 2.98
C GLN A 285 16.49 17.59 4.26
N LEU A 286 16.16 18.46 5.23
CA LEU A 286 15.40 18.09 6.44
C LEU A 286 14.00 17.56 6.12
N GLY A 287 13.32 18.11 5.11
CA GLY A 287 12.03 17.58 4.68
C GLY A 287 12.13 16.18 4.07
N GLY A 288 13.21 15.88 3.35
CA GLY A 288 13.52 14.52 2.88
C GLY A 288 13.76 13.55 4.04
N LEU A 289 14.53 13.97 5.05
CA LEU A 289 14.76 13.18 6.27
C LEU A 289 13.45 12.88 7.01
N ILE A 290 12.56 13.86 7.16
CA ILE A 290 11.23 13.65 7.75
C ILE A 290 10.43 12.61 6.97
N THR A 291 10.38 12.70 5.63
CA THR A 291 9.66 11.70 4.82
C THR A 291 10.17 10.28 5.05
N VAL A 292 11.49 10.10 5.08
CA VAL A 292 12.12 8.78 5.32
C VAL A 292 11.81 8.27 6.73
N LEU A 293 11.99 9.10 7.76
CA LEU A 293 11.69 8.72 9.16
C LEU A 293 10.21 8.39 9.37
N CYS A 294 9.30 9.21 8.84
CA CYS A 294 7.87 8.95 8.88
C CYS A 294 7.50 7.61 8.23
N TYR A 295 8.16 7.23 7.13
CA TYR A 295 7.95 5.95 6.47
C TYR A 295 8.42 4.80 7.36
N PHE A 296 9.65 4.84 7.89
CA PHE A 296 10.15 3.78 8.78
C PHE A 296 9.30 3.64 10.05
N PHE A 297 8.89 4.73 10.70
CA PHE A 297 8.06 4.70 11.90
C PHE A 297 6.65 4.11 11.65
N ASN A 298 6.19 4.09 10.40
CA ASN A 298 4.90 3.54 9.98
C ASN A 298 5.07 2.41 8.94
N HIS A 299 6.22 1.71 8.93
CA HIS A 299 6.60 0.78 7.86
C HIS A 299 5.52 -0.27 7.56
N GLY A 300 4.95 -0.89 8.60
CA GLY A 300 3.89 -1.90 8.46
C GLY A 300 2.53 -1.39 7.95
N GLU A 301 2.33 -0.07 7.89
CA GLU A 301 1.17 0.58 7.25
C GLU A 301 1.52 1.19 5.88
N ALA A 302 2.81 1.39 5.61
CA ALA A 302 3.35 2.02 4.40
C ALA A 302 3.68 1.01 3.31
N THR A 303 4.05 -0.22 3.68
CA THR A 303 4.34 -1.31 2.75
C THR A 303 4.06 -2.67 3.37
N ARG A 304 3.90 -3.66 2.48
CA ARG A 304 3.80 -5.08 2.82
C ARG A 304 4.81 -5.94 2.06
N VAL A 305 5.77 -5.31 1.40
CA VAL A 305 6.79 -5.96 0.56
C VAL A 305 7.57 -7.03 1.33
N MET A 306 7.80 -6.86 2.64
CA MET A 306 8.43 -7.89 3.46
C MET A 306 7.60 -9.18 3.57
N TRP A 307 6.28 -9.11 3.75
CA TRP A 307 5.45 -10.32 3.85
C TRP A 307 5.06 -10.90 2.49
N THR A 308 4.90 -10.05 1.48
CA THR A 308 4.45 -10.46 0.14
C THR A 308 5.28 -9.77 -0.95
N PRO A 309 6.56 -10.16 -1.14
CA PRO A 309 7.46 -9.45 -2.05
C PRO A 309 6.97 -9.39 -3.50
N PRO A 310 6.67 -10.51 -4.20
CA PRO A 310 6.50 -10.54 -5.65
C PRO A 310 5.08 -10.16 -6.13
N LEU A 311 4.36 -9.34 -5.37
CA LEU A 311 3.08 -8.80 -5.82
C LEU A 311 3.28 -7.68 -6.85
N ARG A 312 2.28 -7.51 -7.72
CA ARG A 312 2.34 -6.53 -8.82
C ARG A 312 2.52 -5.09 -8.33
N GLU A 313 1.85 -4.73 -7.25
CA GLU A 313 2.04 -3.42 -6.61
C GLU A 313 3.50 -3.19 -6.15
N SER A 314 4.23 -4.22 -5.69
CA SER A 314 5.62 -4.10 -5.24
C SER A 314 6.60 -3.70 -6.35
N PHE A 315 6.31 -4.11 -7.59
CA PHE A 315 7.07 -3.74 -8.78
C PHE A 315 6.67 -2.37 -9.32
N SER A 316 5.37 -2.08 -9.39
CA SER A 316 4.84 -0.84 -9.96
C SER A 316 5.03 0.38 -9.06
N TYR A 317 4.88 0.23 -7.74
CA TYR A 317 4.84 1.36 -6.81
C TYR A 317 6.09 2.28 -6.82
N PRO A 318 7.33 1.78 -6.93
CA PRO A 318 8.52 2.61 -7.16
C PRO A 318 8.42 3.53 -8.39
N PHE A 319 7.80 3.06 -9.48
CA PHE A 319 7.57 3.87 -10.68
C PHE A 319 6.45 4.89 -10.49
N LEU A 320 5.44 4.63 -9.65
CA LEU A 320 4.45 5.64 -9.24
C LEU A 320 5.11 6.79 -8.48
N VAL A 321 6.03 6.51 -7.55
CA VAL A 321 6.75 7.55 -6.81
C VAL A 321 7.59 8.40 -7.75
N LEU A 322 8.29 7.79 -8.71
CA LEU A 322 9.03 8.49 -9.76
C LEU A 322 8.10 9.35 -10.65
N GLN A 323 6.96 8.79 -11.06
CA GLN A 323 5.97 9.45 -11.91
C GLN A 323 5.37 10.69 -11.21
N MET A 324 4.99 10.56 -9.94
CA MET A 324 4.47 11.67 -9.13
C MET A 324 5.54 12.75 -8.91
N PHE A 325 6.79 12.35 -8.66
CA PHE A 325 7.92 13.28 -8.55
C PHE A 325 8.13 14.07 -9.85
N VAL A 326 8.16 13.40 -11.01
CA VAL A 326 8.30 14.05 -12.33
C VAL A 326 7.11 14.99 -12.62
N LEU A 327 5.89 14.57 -12.31
CA LEU A 327 4.71 15.42 -12.43
C LEU A 327 4.81 16.67 -11.54
N THR A 328 5.29 16.53 -10.30
CA THR A 328 5.55 17.65 -9.38
C THR A 328 6.59 18.61 -9.95
N MET A 329 7.68 18.09 -10.53
CA MET A 329 8.70 18.90 -11.20
C MET A 329 8.11 19.68 -12.39
N ILE A 330 7.26 19.05 -13.19
CA ILE A 330 6.54 19.71 -14.29
C ILE A 330 5.67 20.82 -13.71
N LEU A 331 4.76 20.52 -12.78
CA LEU A 331 3.83 21.50 -12.19
C LEU A 331 4.56 22.74 -11.64
N ARG A 332 5.61 22.54 -10.84
CA ARG A 332 6.39 23.60 -10.19
C ARG A 332 7.27 24.43 -11.13
N THR A 333 7.65 23.90 -12.29
CA THR A 333 8.56 24.60 -13.23
C THR A 333 7.76 25.36 -14.29
N SER A 334 7.99 26.67 -14.43
CA SER A 334 7.35 27.49 -15.48
C SER A 334 7.67 26.95 -16.88
N ASN A 335 8.94 26.99 -17.31
CA ASN A 335 9.39 26.40 -18.57
C ASN A 335 9.81 24.92 -18.40
N SER A 336 8.85 24.00 -18.59
CA SER A 336 9.10 22.56 -18.54
C SER A 336 9.83 22.06 -19.80
N SER A 337 11.03 21.52 -19.63
CA SER A 337 11.82 20.92 -20.73
C SER A 337 11.16 19.66 -21.33
N ARG A 338 11.44 19.36 -22.61
CA ARG A 338 11.00 18.13 -23.30
C ARG A 338 11.41 16.86 -22.53
N LYS A 339 12.54 16.89 -21.81
CA LYS A 339 13.05 15.76 -21.02
C LYS A 339 12.08 15.35 -19.91
N HIS A 340 11.41 16.29 -19.22
CA HIS A 340 10.45 15.94 -18.17
C HIS A 340 9.19 15.28 -18.73
N PHE A 341 8.71 15.72 -19.90
CA PHE A 341 7.55 15.11 -20.56
C PHE A 341 7.85 13.69 -21.07
N VAL A 342 9.06 13.45 -21.60
CA VAL A 342 9.51 12.10 -21.96
C VAL A 342 9.67 11.23 -20.70
N ALA A 343 10.25 11.75 -19.63
CA ALA A 343 10.34 11.03 -18.35
C ALA A 343 8.96 10.68 -17.77
N LEU A 344 7.96 11.58 -17.88
CA LEU A 344 6.58 11.31 -17.48
C LEU A 344 6.02 10.13 -18.27
N CYS A 345 6.16 10.14 -19.59
CA CYS A 345 5.72 9.04 -20.47
C CYS A 345 6.38 7.70 -20.10
N LEU A 346 7.71 7.66 -19.95
CA LEU A 346 8.43 6.45 -19.57
C LEU A 346 8.05 5.94 -18.17
N SER A 347 7.88 6.83 -17.19
CA SER A 347 7.47 6.45 -15.83
C SER A 347 6.02 5.95 -15.77
N ASN A 348 5.10 6.53 -16.56
CA ASN A 348 3.74 6.02 -16.71
C ASN A 348 3.72 4.61 -17.30
N VAL A 349 4.54 4.34 -18.32
CA VAL A 349 4.66 3.03 -18.96
C VAL A 349 5.23 2.00 -17.97
N ALA A 350 6.34 2.33 -17.30
CA ALA A 350 6.93 1.48 -16.27
C ALA A 350 6.01 1.23 -15.07
N PHE A 351 5.10 2.17 -14.75
CA PHE A 351 4.07 1.97 -13.73
C PHE A 351 2.92 1.06 -14.20
N MET A 352 2.49 1.19 -15.47
CA MET A 352 1.34 0.46 -16.01
C MET A 352 1.65 -0.98 -16.45
N LEU A 353 2.83 -1.26 -17.02
CA LEU A 353 3.15 -2.59 -17.53
C LEU A 353 3.08 -3.70 -16.46
N PRO A 354 3.66 -3.53 -15.24
CA PRO A 354 3.65 -4.59 -14.23
C PRO A 354 2.30 -4.79 -13.52
N TRP A 355 1.35 -3.84 -13.61
CA TRP A 355 0.17 -3.85 -12.73
C TRP A 355 -1.10 -3.33 -13.41
N GLN A 356 -2.06 -4.23 -13.61
CA GLN A 356 -3.36 -3.95 -14.23
C GLN A 356 -4.13 -2.79 -13.59
N PHE A 357 -4.07 -2.63 -12.27
CA PHE A 357 -4.84 -1.61 -11.55
C PHE A 357 -4.18 -0.22 -11.56
N ALA A 358 -2.97 -0.08 -12.13
CA ALA A 358 -2.26 1.20 -12.23
C ALA A 358 -3.11 2.32 -12.87
N GLN A 359 -3.97 1.97 -13.83
CA GLN A 359 -4.86 2.91 -14.50
C GLN A 359 -5.86 3.59 -13.56
N PHE A 360 -6.34 2.90 -12.50
CA PHE A 360 -7.22 3.52 -11.50
C PHE A 360 -6.49 4.59 -10.69
N ILE A 361 -5.22 4.34 -10.33
CA ILE A 361 -4.39 5.31 -9.63
C ILE A 361 -4.10 6.53 -10.53
N LEU A 362 -3.73 6.32 -11.80
CA LEU A 362 -3.55 7.43 -12.75
C LEU A 362 -4.86 8.19 -13.02
N PHE A 363 -6.02 7.52 -13.00
CA PHE A 363 -7.32 8.19 -13.08
C PHE A 363 -7.54 9.15 -11.89
N THR A 364 -7.17 8.78 -10.66
CA THR A 364 -7.25 9.73 -9.52
C THR A 364 -6.35 10.95 -9.71
N GLN A 365 -5.16 10.79 -10.30
CA GLN A 365 -4.28 11.92 -10.58
C GLN A 365 -4.87 12.86 -11.64
N ILE A 366 -5.45 12.32 -12.70
CA ILE A 366 -6.15 13.12 -13.70
C ILE A 366 -7.38 13.82 -13.10
N ALA A 367 -8.12 13.14 -12.23
CA ALA A 367 -9.24 13.71 -11.47
C ALA A 367 -8.79 14.83 -10.51
N ALA A 368 -7.57 14.78 -9.98
CA ALA A 368 -6.97 15.86 -9.18
C ALA A 368 -6.46 17.04 -10.05
N LEU A 369 -5.86 16.75 -11.22
CA LEU A 369 -5.33 17.76 -12.14
C LEU A 369 -6.43 18.53 -12.90
N PHE A 370 -7.57 17.90 -13.19
CA PHE A 370 -8.62 18.52 -13.99
C PHE A 370 -9.27 19.75 -13.29
N PRO A 371 -9.69 19.70 -12.00
CA PRO A 371 -10.14 20.89 -11.26
C PRO A 371 -9.09 22.01 -11.22
N MET A 372 -7.80 21.66 -11.13
CA MET A 372 -6.71 22.64 -11.15
C MET A 372 -6.63 23.39 -12.49
N TYR A 373 -6.81 22.67 -13.61
CA TYR A 373 -6.92 23.27 -14.94
C TYR A 373 -8.17 24.16 -15.07
N VAL A 374 -9.32 23.69 -14.58
CA VAL A 374 -10.61 24.41 -14.65
C VAL A 374 -10.56 25.75 -13.90
N VAL A 375 -10.02 25.77 -12.67
CA VAL A 375 -9.86 27.02 -11.89
C VAL A 375 -8.77 27.93 -12.46
N GLY A 376 -7.72 27.35 -13.06
CA GLY A 376 -6.66 28.05 -13.79
C GLY A 376 -5.25 27.90 -13.21
N TYR A 377 -5.03 27.04 -12.21
CA TYR A 377 -3.71 26.79 -11.59
C TYR A 377 -2.67 26.17 -12.55
N ILE A 378 -3.12 25.57 -13.66
CA ILE A 378 -2.24 24.98 -14.68
C ILE A 378 -2.48 25.70 -16.01
N GLU A 379 -1.41 26.19 -16.64
CA GLU A 379 -1.49 26.79 -17.97
C GLU A 379 -2.06 25.79 -19.01
N PRO A 380 -2.99 26.20 -19.89
CA PRO A 380 -3.64 25.29 -20.84
C PRO A 380 -2.66 24.51 -21.72
N ASN A 381 -1.63 25.17 -22.26
CA ASN A 381 -0.61 24.55 -23.11
C ASN A 381 0.22 23.49 -22.36
N LYS A 382 0.41 23.69 -21.05
CA LYS A 382 1.14 22.77 -20.17
C LYS A 382 0.27 21.56 -19.80
N PHE A 383 -1.00 21.80 -19.46
CA PHE A 383 -1.97 20.74 -19.20
C PHE A 383 -2.21 19.88 -20.45
N GLN A 384 -2.38 20.49 -21.63
CA GLN A 384 -2.53 19.76 -22.90
C GLN A 384 -1.33 18.85 -23.19
N LYS A 385 -0.09 19.30 -22.94
CA LYS A 385 1.12 18.45 -23.06
C LYS A 385 1.13 17.29 -22.07
N ILE A 386 0.67 17.49 -20.83
CA ILE A 386 0.51 16.41 -19.84
C ILE A 386 -0.49 15.38 -20.36
N ILE A 387 -1.68 15.79 -20.83
CA ILE A 387 -2.71 14.89 -21.35
C ILE A 387 -2.19 14.09 -22.56
N TYR A 388 -1.51 14.73 -23.53
CA TYR A 388 -0.92 14.03 -24.66
C TYR A 388 0.12 12.97 -24.26
N MET A 389 1.01 13.26 -23.30
CA MET A 389 2.00 12.27 -22.83
C MET A 389 1.32 11.08 -22.15
N ASN A 390 0.25 11.32 -21.39
CA ASN A 390 -0.56 10.26 -20.78
C ASN A 390 -1.28 9.40 -21.84
N MET A 391 -1.87 10.01 -22.87
CA MET A 391 -2.47 9.28 -24.01
C MET A 391 -1.45 8.43 -24.76
N ILE A 392 -0.25 8.96 -25.05
CA ILE A 392 0.85 8.22 -25.68
C ILE A 392 1.28 7.05 -24.78
N SER A 393 1.32 7.24 -23.45
CA SER A 393 1.65 6.17 -22.49
C SER A 393 0.65 5.01 -22.57
N VAL A 394 -0.66 5.31 -22.66
CA VAL A 394 -1.72 4.28 -22.79
C VAL A 394 -1.59 3.55 -24.12
N LEU A 395 -1.36 4.25 -25.23
CA LEU A 395 -1.18 3.63 -26.54
C LEU A 395 0.07 2.74 -26.57
N LEU A 396 1.19 3.17 -25.98
CA LEU A 396 2.40 2.36 -25.90
C LEU A 396 2.16 1.09 -25.07
N CYS A 397 1.49 1.19 -23.92
CA CYS A 397 1.15 0.02 -23.11
C CYS A 397 0.18 -0.93 -23.83
N PHE A 398 -0.79 -0.40 -24.59
CA PHE A 398 -1.67 -1.22 -25.42
C PHE A 398 -0.90 -2.03 -26.47
N VAL A 399 0.06 -1.42 -27.16
CA VAL A 399 0.93 -2.09 -28.15
C VAL A 399 1.82 -3.14 -27.47
N LEU A 400 2.48 -2.79 -26.36
CA LEU A 400 3.37 -3.70 -25.63
C LEU A 400 2.60 -4.90 -25.07
N MET A 401 1.43 -4.69 -24.45
CA MET A 401 0.56 -5.74 -23.89
C MET A 401 -0.23 -6.51 -24.98
N PHE A 402 0.33 -6.68 -26.18
CA PHE A 402 -0.23 -7.46 -27.29
C PHE A 402 -1.70 -7.12 -27.60
N GLY A 403 -2.03 -5.83 -27.60
CA GLY A 403 -3.39 -5.33 -27.85
C GLY A 403 -4.38 -5.74 -26.76
N ASN A 404 -4.02 -5.66 -25.47
CA ASN A 404 -4.95 -5.91 -24.37
C ASN A 404 -6.03 -4.78 -24.31
N PRO A 405 -7.32 -5.08 -24.58
CA PRO A 405 -8.35 -4.06 -24.73
C PRO A 405 -8.72 -3.36 -23.41
N MET A 406 -8.37 -3.93 -22.26
CA MET A 406 -8.56 -3.32 -20.92
C MET A 406 -7.99 -1.89 -20.86
N TYR A 407 -6.84 -1.66 -21.52
CA TYR A 407 -6.19 -0.36 -21.51
C TYR A 407 -7.05 0.75 -22.11
N LEU A 408 -7.73 0.45 -23.23
CA LEU A 408 -8.54 1.39 -24.00
C LEU A 408 -9.96 1.53 -23.43
N SER A 409 -10.54 0.47 -22.87
CA SER A 409 -11.87 0.46 -22.25
C SER A 409 -11.91 0.97 -20.80
N SER A 410 -10.78 1.46 -20.29
CA SER A 410 -10.63 1.99 -18.93
C SER A 410 -11.27 3.37 -18.72
N TYR A 411 -11.69 3.65 -17.48
CA TYR A 411 -12.09 5.00 -17.03
C TYR A 411 -10.99 6.03 -17.25
N TYR A 412 -9.72 5.62 -17.13
CA TYR A 412 -8.56 6.46 -17.37
C TYR A 412 -8.45 6.92 -18.84
N SER A 413 -8.52 5.97 -19.78
CA SER A 413 -8.53 6.24 -21.22
C SER A 413 -9.70 7.16 -21.61
N SER A 414 -10.91 6.81 -21.15
CA SER A 414 -12.12 7.60 -21.40
C SER A 414 -12.02 9.03 -20.83
N SER A 415 -11.45 9.18 -19.64
CA SER A 415 -11.21 10.48 -19.00
C SER A 415 -10.23 11.35 -19.80
N LEU A 416 -9.12 10.78 -20.26
CA LEU A 416 -8.13 11.50 -21.08
C LEU A 416 -8.75 12.02 -22.38
N LEU A 417 -9.56 11.19 -23.07
CA LEU A 417 -10.26 11.57 -24.29
C LEU A 417 -11.29 12.68 -24.03
N MET A 418 -12.08 12.58 -22.96
CA MET A 418 -13.04 13.62 -22.59
C MET A 418 -12.38 14.95 -22.23
N ILE A 419 -11.27 14.93 -21.49
CA ILE A 419 -10.49 16.13 -21.17
C ILE A 419 -9.92 16.74 -22.46
N TRP A 420 -9.40 15.93 -23.38
CA TRP A 420 -8.91 16.42 -24.66
C TRP A 420 -10.01 17.12 -25.48
N VAL A 421 -11.22 16.54 -25.53
CA VAL A 421 -12.39 17.19 -26.15
C VAL A 421 -12.75 18.52 -25.47
N ILE A 422 -12.73 18.58 -24.14
CA ILE A 422 -13.00 19.82 -23.37
C ILE A 422 -11.94 20.89 -23.67
N ILE A 423 -10.66 20.53 -23.74
CA ILE A 423 -9.57 21.44 -24.14
C ILE A 423 -9.80 21.99 -25.55
N LEU A 424 -10.14 21.13 -26.53
CA LEU A 424 -10.42 21.54 -27.90
C LEU A 424 -11.65 22.45 -28.03
N LYS A 425 -12.71 22.21 -27.25
CA LYS A 425 -13.95 23.00 -27.29
C LYS A 425 -13.92 24.24 -26.39
N ARG A 426 -12.87 24.44 -25.58
CA ARG A 426 -12.73 25.54 -24.61
C ARG A 426 -13.16 26.91 -25.15
N ASN A 427 -12.66 27.29 -26.32
CA ASN A 427 -12.95 28.59 -26.94
C ASN A 427 -14.42 28.76 -27.35
N LYS A 428 -15.16 27.66 -27.59
CA LYS A 428 -16.61 27.71 -27.80
C LYS A 428 -17.34 27.84 -26.46
N ILE A 429 -16.97 27.04 -25.46
CA ILE A 429 -17.58 27.07 -24.12
C ILE A 429 -17.43 28.46 -23.47
N GLN A 430 -16.26 29.10 -23.62
CA GLN A 430 -16.00 30.44 -23.10
C GLN A 430 -16.82 31.55 -23.78
N ARG A 431 -17.35 31.33 -25.01
CA ARG A 431 -18.26 32.28 -25.67
C ARG A 431 -19.70 32.25 -25.17
N LEU A 432 -20.10 31.26 -24.35
CA LEU A 432 -21.47 31.20 -23.83
C LEU A 432 -21.78 32.26 -22.75
N GLY A 433 -20.82 33.10 -22.35
CA GLY A 433 -21.09 34.26 -21.48
C GLY A 433 -21.55 33.92 -20.06
N VAL A 434 -21.41 32.66 -19.63
CA VAL A 434 -21.85 32.17 -18.33
C VAL A 434 -20.88 32.62 -17.22
N SER A 435 -21.38 32.77 -15.99
CA SER A 435 -20.54 33.03 -14.82
C SER A 435 -19.44 31.97 -14.64
N GLU A 436 -18.27 32.37 -14.14
CA GLU A 436 -17.09 31.48 -13.98
C GLU A 436 -17.43 30.20 -13.19
N LEU A 437 -18.26 30.30 -12.14
CA LEU A 437 -18.66 29.15 -11.34
C LEU A 437 -19.54 28.16 -12.13
N ASN A 438 -20.49 28.66 -12.93
CA ASN A 438 -21.31 27.81 -13.80
C ASN A 438 -20.45 27.20 -14.93
N PHE A 439 -19.47 27.95 -15.46
CA PHE A 439 -18.50 27.43 -16.41
C PHE A 439 -17.66 26.28 -15.82
N TRP A 440 -17.22 26.39 -14.56
CA TRP A 440 -16.53 25.30 -13.84
C TRP A 440 -17.45 24.08 -13.65
N LEU A 441 -18.70 24.28 -13.22
CA LEU A 441 -19.67 23.20 -13.03
C LEU A 441 -20.00 22.47 -14.34
N ILE A 442 -20.22 23.20 -15.44
CA ILE A 442 -20.49 22.62 -16.76
C ILE A 442 -19.31 21.77 -17.24
N GLN A 443 -18.06 22.22 -17.04
CA GLN A 443 -16.88 21.43 -17.37
C GLN A 443 -16.72 20.20 -16.47
N GLY A 444 -16.98 20.34 -15.17
CA GLY A 444 -16.97 19.24 -14.19
C GLY A 444 -17.96 18.13 -14.55
N CYS A 445 -19.24 18.48 -14.68
CA CYS A 445 -20.31 17.55 -15.03
C CYS A 445 -20.12 16.95 -16.43
N GLY A 446 -19.70 17.76 -17.42
CA GLY A 446 -19.43 17.30 -18.78
C GLY A 446 -18.27 16.29 -18.84
N TRP A 447 -17.20 16.50 -18.06
CA TRP A 447 -16.12 15.53 -17.93
C TRP A 447 -16.59 14.23 -17.25
N PHE A 448 -17.28 14.33 -16.12
CA PHE A 448 -17.72 13.16 -15.34
C PHE A 448 -18.71 12.29 -16.11
N CYS A 449 -19.83 12.88 -16.57
CA CYS A 449 -20.86 12.15 -17.33
C CYS A 449 -20.30 11.63 -18.66
N GLY A 450 -19.52 12.43 -19.38
CA GLY A 450 -18.87 12.01 -20.62
C GLY A 450 -17.89 10.85 -20.42
N THR A 451 -17.14 10.83 -19.32
CA THR A 451 -16.20 9.73 -19.00
C THR A 451 -16.95 8.42 -18.77
N ILE A 452 -18.08 8.47 -18.06
CA ILE A 452 -18.93 7.31 -17.81
C ILE A 452 -19.54 6.78 -19.11
N ILE A 453 -20.17 7.65 -19.90
CA ILE A 453 -20.78 7.30 -21.19
C ILE A 453 -19.75 6.71 -22.14
N LEU A 454 -18.58 7.35 -22.26
CA LEU A 454 -17.50 6.89 -23.13
C LEU A 454 -16.94 5.53 -22.67
N LYS A 455 -16.77 5.30 -21.35
CA LYS A 455 -16.36 3.99 -20.81
C LYS A 455 -17.31 2.87 -21.21
N PHE A 456 -18.62 3.11 -21.10
CA PHE A 456 -19.63 2.11 -21.50
C PHE A 456 -19.61 1.87 -23.01
N LEU A 457 -19.52 2.93 -23.81
CA LEU A 457 -19.42 2.83 -25.26
C LEU A 457 -18.16 2.08 -25.71
N THR A 458 -16.97 2.40 -25.17
CA THR A 458 -15.72 1.70 -25.50
C THR A 458 -15.71 0.25 -25.04
N SER A 459 -16.31 -0.05 -23.88
CA SER A 459 -16.42 -1.44 -23.40
C SER A 459 -17.29 -2.28 -24.36
N LYS A 460 -18.42 -1.71 -24.82
CA LYS A 460 -19.33 -2.36 -25.78
C LYS A 460 -18.72 -2.55 -27.16
N ILE A 461 -17.99 -1.54 -27.68
CA ILE A 461 -17.33 -1.61 -29.00
C ILE A 461 -16.20 -2.66 -29.00
N LEU A 462 -15.42 -2.73 -27.92
CA LEU A 462 -14.26 -3.64 -27.84
C LEU A 462 -14.63 -5.05 -27.39
N GLY A 463 -15.91 -5.37 -27.19
CA GLY A 463 -16.37 -6.69 -26.77
C GLY A 463 -15.82 -7.11 -25.39
N VAL A 464 -15.44 -6.16 -24.53
CA VAL A 464 -14.88 -6.46 -23.21
C VAL A 464 -16.03 -6.75 -22.24
N SER A 465 -16.37 -8.05 -22.16
CA SER A 465 -17.26 -8.64 -21.15
C SER A 465 -16.91 -8.15 -19.75
N ASP A 466 -17.89 -8.13 -18.85
CA ASP A 466 -17.74 -7.56 -17.51
C ASP A 466 -16.84 -8.39 -16.60
N HIS A 467 -15.52 -8.23 -16.75
CA HIS A 467 -14.56 -8.37 -15.66
C HIS A 467 -15.11 -7.69 -14.41
N ILE A 468 -14.87 -8.24 -13.21
CA ILE A 468 -15.21 -7.53 -11.98
C ILE A 468 -14.27 -6.33 -11.88
N ARG A 469 -14.75 -5.15 -12.30
CA ARG A 469 -13.95 -3.94 -12.26
C ARG A 469 -13.87 -3.50 -10.79
N LEU A 470 -12.80 -2.79 -10.44
CA LEU A 470 -12.70 -2.14 -9.14
C LEU A 470 -13.91 -1.22 -8.85
N SER A 471 -14.51 -0.64 -9.91
CA SER A 471 -15.77 0.12 -9.83
C SER A 471 -16.94 -0.73 -9.34
N ASP A 472 -16.98 -2.01 -9.69
CA ASP A 472 -18.12 -2.89 -9.48
C ASP A 472 -18.03 -3.48 -8.07
N LEU A 473 -16.82 -3.77 -7.58
CA LEU A 473 -16.56 -4.05 -6.16
C LEU A 473 -16.91 -2.86 -5.25
N ILE A 474 -16.54 -1.63 -5.65
CA ILE A 474 -16.90 -0.40 -4.92
C ILE A 474 -18.41 -0.16 -4.98
N ALA A 475 -19.04 -0.30 -6.15
CA ALA A 475 -20.47 -0.11 -6.34
C ALA A 475 -21.27 -1.16 -5.56
N ALA A 476 -20.92 -2.44 -5.63
CA ALA A 476 -21.60 -3.50 -4.90
C ALA A 476 -21.46 -3.35 -3.38
N ARG A 477 -20.36 -2.79 -2.88
CA ARG A 477 -20.21 -2.44 -1.47
C ARG A 477 -21.01 -1.21 -1.04
N ILE A 478 -21.14 -0.19 -1.89
CA ILE A 478 -21.94 1.02 -1.60
C ILE A 478 -23.45 0.74 -1.74
N LEU A 479 -23.84 -0.07 -2.73
CA LEU A 479 -25.22 -0.35 -3.13
C LEU A 479 -25.74 -1.71 -2.58
N ARG A 480 -24.90 -2.48 -1.89
CA ARG A 480 -25.20 -3.80 -1.29
C ARG A 480 -25.75 -4.85 -2.28
N PHE A 481 -25.09 -5.01 -3.43
CA PHE A 481 -25.36 -6.16 -4.31
C PHE A 481 -24.71 -7.44 -3.75
N THR A 482 -25.40 -8.58 -3.85
CA THR A 482 -25.05 -9.84 -3.16
C THR A 482 -25.02 -11.03 -4.12
N ASP A 483 -24.14 -10.99 -5.11
CA ASP A 483 -23.83 -12.14 -5.97
C ASP A 483 -22.65 -12.95 -5.40
N PHE A 484 -22.56 -14.25 -5.68
CA PHE A 484 -21.45 -15.13 -5.24
C PHE A 484 -20.06 -14.50 -5.44
N ASP A 485 -19.83 -13.92 -6.61
CA ASP A 485 -18.61 -13.22 -7.01
C ASP A 485 -18.25 -12.06 -6.08
N THR A 486 -19.25 -11.26 -5.72
CA THR A 486 -19.09 -10.10 -4.83
C THR A 486 -18.88 -10.56 -3.39
N LEU A 487 -19.61 -11.58 -2.94
CA LEU A 487 -19.52 -12.13 -1.58
C LEU A 487 -18.13 -12.73 -1.32
N ILE A 488 -17.57 -13.45 -2.29
CA ILE A 488 -16.19 -13.98 -2.24
C ILE A 488 -15.16 -12.87 -1.92
N TYR A 489 -15.25 -11.70 -2.56
CA TYR A 489 -14.36 -10.57 -2.27
C TYR A 489 -14.72 -9.79 -1.01
N THR A 490 -16.00 -9.53 -0.77
CA THR A 490 -16.45 -8.66 0.34
C THR A 490 -16.34 -9.33 1.71
N CYS A 491 -16.37 -10.66 1.78
CA CYS A 491 -16.10 -11.43 3.00
C CYS A 491 -14.60 -11.56 3.34
N ALA A 492 -13.69 -11.22 2.42
CA ALA A 492 -12.26 -11.30 2.64
C ALA A 492 -11.73 -10.04 3.38
N PRO A 493 -10.95 -10.20 4.46
CA PRO A 493 -10.55 -9.09 5.34
C PRO A 493 -9.66 -8.05 4.65
N GLU A 494 -8.92 -8.43 3.60
CA GLU A 494 -8.06 -7.51 2.86
C GLU A 494 -8.85 -6.42 2.12
N PHE A 495 -10.12 -6.70 1.83
CA PHE A 495 -11.01 -5.77 1.16
C PHE A 495 -11.89 -4.96 2.12
N ASP A 496 -11.95 -5.25 3.43
CA ASP A 496 -12.76 -4.52 4.43
C ASP A 496 -12.54 -2.99 4.44
N PHE A 497 -13.50 -2.25 5.03
CA PHE A 497 -13.35 -0.81 5.30
C PHE A 497 -12.14 -0.56 6.23
N MET A 498 -11.59 0.65 6.22
CA MET A 498 -10.43 0.96 7.05
C MET A 498 -10.66 0.66 8.53
N GLU A 499 -9.86 -0.24 9.10
CA GLU A 499 -9.86 -0.54 10.55
C GLU A 499 -9.63 0.74 11.36
N ASN A 500 -10.47 1.00 12.37
CA ASN A 500 -10.34 2.12 13.30
C ASN A 500 -8.97 2.17 14.02
N ALA A 501 -8.26 1.04 14.12
CA ALA A 501 -6.89 0.98 14.62
C ALA A 501 -5.87 1.70 13.73
N THR A 502 -6.10 1.76 12.41
CA THR A 502 -5.20 2.36 11.42
C THR A 502 -5.00 3.89 11.64
N PRO A 503 -6.06 4.73 11.70
CA PRO A 503 -5.89 6.16 12.00
C PRO A 503 -5.39 6.43 13.43
N LEU A 504 -5.68 5.53 14.39
CA LEU A 504 -5.11 5.61 15.74
C LEU A 504 -3.59 5.41 15.71
N ARG A 505 -3.07 4.45 14.94
CA ARG A 505 -1.62 4.23 14.74
C ARG A 505 -0.94 5.48 14.15
N TYR A 506 -1.52 6.09 13.12
CA TYR A 506 -1.01 7.35 12.54
C TYR A 506 -1.06 8.54 13.52
N THR A 507 -1.98 8.53 14.48
CA THR A 507 -2.08 9.56 15.51
C THR A 507 -0.99 9.37 16.58
N LYS A 508 -0.73 8.12 17.00
CA LYS A 508 0.35 7.79 17.95
C LYS A 508 1.75 8.11 17.41
N THR A 509 1.99 7.98 16.10
CA THR A 509 3.25 8.40 15.44
C THR A 509 3.28 9.88 15.05
N LEU A 510 2.26 10.67 15.41
CA LEU A 510 2.00 12.06 15.01
C LEU A 510 1.93 12.34 13.50
N LEU A 511 1.98 11.32 12.64
CA LEU A 511 1.90 11.47 11.18
C LEU A 511 0.58 12.14 10.76
N LEU A 512 -0.55 11.65 11.27
CA LEU A 512 -1.86 12.21 10.93
C LEU A 512 -2.04 13.65 11.45
N PRO A 513 -1.76 13.98 12.74
CA PRO A 513 -1.76 15.36 13.23
C PRO A 513 -0.92 16.33 12.39
N VAL A 514 0.31 15.96 12.03
CA VAL A 514 1.20 16.81 11.20
C VAL A 514 0.60 17.07 9.82
N VAL A 515 0.11 16.03 9.15
CA VAL A 515 -0.49 16.14 7.80
C VAL A 515 -1.82 16.91 7.84
N MET A 516 -2.62 16.77 8.89
CA MET A 516 -3.86 17.55 9.08
C MET A 516 -3.57 19.04 9.24
N VAL A 517 -2.56 19.43 10.02
CA VAL A 517 -2.15 20.83 10.18
C VAL A 517 -1.67 21.42 8.84
N ILE A 518 -0.82 20.69 8.11
CA ILE A 518 -0.31 21.11 6.79
C ILE A 518 -1.48 21.29 5.79
N THR A 519 -2.38 20.29 5.72
CA THR A 519 -3.55 20.29 4.84
C THR A 519 -4.49 21.45 5.17
N TYR A 520 -4.74 21.74 6.47
CA TYR A 520 -5.54 22.88 6.90
C TYR A 520 -4.95 24.22 6.43
N PHE A 521 -3.64 24.43 6.56
CA PHE A 521 -2.99 25.66 6.08
C PHE A 521 -3.06 25.80 4.55
N ILE A 522 -2.87 24.71 3.80
CA ILE A 522 -3.02 24.72 2.33
C ILE A 522 -4.48 25.01 1.94
N PHE A 523 -5.45 24.36 2.57
CA PHE A 523 -6.87 24.57 2.30
C PHE A 523 -7.30 26.00 2.62
N LYS A 524 -6.89 26.56 3.77
CA LYS A 524 -7.17 27.95 4.16
C LYS A 524 -6.60 28.96 3.16
N LYS A 525 -5.39 28.71 2.66
CA LYS A 525 -4.79 29.53 1.58
C LYS A 525 -5.61 29.41 0.29
N THR A 526 -5.86 28.17 -0.16
CA THR A 526 -6.58 27.85 -1.40
C THR A 526 -8.01 28.44 -1.41
N PHE A 527 -8.74 28.37 -0.29
CA PHE A 527 -10.08 28.93 -0.17
C PHE A 527 -10.08 30.46 -0.34
N ARG A 528 -9.17 31.16 0.33
CA ARG A 528 -9.00 32.62 0.17
C ARG A 528 -8.59 32.97 -1.25
N ASP A 529 -7.70 32.19 -1.85
CA ASP A 529 -7.20 32.44 -3.19
C ASP A 529 -8.35 32.21 -4.23
N ILE A 530 -9.19 31.18 -4.07
CA ILE A 530 -10.41 30.95 -4.90
C ILE A 530 -11.45 32.08 -4.71
N LEU A 531 -11.70 32.53 -3.48
CA LEU A 531 -12.64 33.62 -3.22
C LEU A 531 -12.18 34.92 -3.91
N CYS A 532 -10.88 35.20 -3.89
CA CYS A 532 -10.28 36.33 -4.59
C CYS A 532 -10.33 36.18 -6.13
N VAL A 533 -10.19 34.95 -6.65
CA VAL A 533 -10.40 34.65 -8.09
C VAL A 533 -11.84 34.94 -8.52
N LEU A 534 -12.83 34.69 -7.66
CA LEU A 534 -14.23 35.01 -7.92
C LEU A 534 -14.52 36.52 -7.91
N SER A 535 -13.74 37.32 -7.18
CA SER A 535 -14.02 38.74 -6.92
C SER A 535 -13.21 39.74 -7.75
N THR A 536 -12.21 39.31 -8.54
CA THR A 536 -11.14 40.23 -9.00
C THR A 536 -10.72 40.03 -10.46
N ASN A 537 -10.24 41.12 -11.08
CA ASN A 537 -9.84 41.17 -12.50
C ASN A 537 -8.68 40.21 -12.89
N THR A 538 -8.65 39.85 -14.18
CA THR A 538 -7.80 38.82 -14.79
C THR A 538 -6.29 38.93 -14.60
N TYR A 539 -5.74 40.12 -14.36
CA TYR A 539 -4.29 40.29 -14.18
C TYR A 539 -3.81 39.78 -12.81
N LEU A 540 -4.51 40.12 -11.73
CA LEU A 540 -4.17 39.69 -10.36
C LEU A 540 -4.29 38.16 -10.20
N ARG A 541 -5.23 37.55 -10.94
CA ARG A 541 -5.46 36.09 -11.01
C ARG A 541 -4.19 35.30 -11.37
N LYS A 542 -3.29 35.84 -12.20
CA LYS A 542 -2.08 35.13 -12.64
C LYS A 542 -0.98 35.10 -11.57
N GLN A 543 -0.88 36.15 -10.75
CA GLN A 543 0.14 36.25 -9.68
C GLN A 543 -0.28 35.52 -8.39
N LEU A 544 -1.58 35.35 -8.16
CA LEU A 544 -2.09 34.64 -6.98
C LEU A 544 -1.91 33.11 -7.06
N LEU A 545 -1.88 32.56 -8.27
CA LEU A 545 -1.99 31.11 -8.56
C LEU A 545 -0.65 30.33 -8.61
N GLU A 546 0.46 30.89 -8.12
CA GLU A 546 1.83 30.34 -8.26
C GLU A 546 2.11 28.98 -7.53
N HIS A 547 1.13 28.33 -6.91
CA HIS A 547 1.32 27.21 -5.96
C HIS A 547 0.55 25.93 -6.32
N GLY A 548 0.40 25.65 -7.62
CA GLY A 548 -0.38 24.50 -8.09
C GLY A 548 0.08 23.14 -7.55
N GLU A 549 1.38 22.94 -7.29
CA GLU A 549 1.91 21.65 -6.82
C GLU A 549 1.38 21.24 -5.43
N LEU A 550 1.14 22.20 -4.54
CA LEU A 550 0.64 21.94 -3.19
C LEU A 550 -0.84 21.53 -3.21
N ILE A 551 -1.61 22.11 -4.13
CA ILE A 551 -3.02 21.80 -4.34
C ILE A 551 -3.16 20.42 -4.98
N PHE A 552 -2.32 20.09 -5.96
CA PHE A 552 -2.26 18.74 -6.53
C PHE A 552 -2.08 17.68 -5.45
N HIS A 553 -1.07 17.82 -4.58
CA HIS A 553 -0.83 16.84 -3.53
C HIS A 553 -1.94 16.78 -2.47
N THR A 554 -2.63 17.88 -2.23
CA THR A 554 -3.79 17.93 -1.32
C THR A 554 -5.01 17.21 -1.92
N LEU A 555 -5.34 17.48 -3.19
CA LEU A 555 -6.41 16.76 -3.90
C LEU A 555 -6.10 15.27 -4.04
N GLN A 556 -4.85 14.92 -4.34
CA GLN A 556 -4.38 13.53 -4.42
C GLN A 556 -4.45 12.83 -3.05
N LEU A 557 -4.13 13.53 -1.95
CA LEU A 557 -4.26 13.01 -0.59
C LEU A 557 -5.72 12.70 -0.25
N VAL A 558 -6.66 13.58 -0.60
CA VAL A 558 -8.10 13.34 -0.41
C VAL A 558 -8.57 12.13 -1.23
N ALA A 559 -8.12 12.00 -2.49
CA ALA A 559 -8.46 10.85 -3.33
C ALA A 559 -7.92 9.52 -2.76
N PHE A 560 -6.67 9.50 -2.29
CA PHE A 560 -6.08 8.32 -1.63
C PHE A 560 -6.73 8.02 -0.27
N ALA A 561 -7.14 9.03 0.49
CA ALA A 561 -7.87 8.83 1.74
C ALA A 561 -9.25 8.19 1.49
N ALA A 562 -10.01 8.70 0.51
CA ALA A 562 -11.30 8.11 0.11
C ALA A 562 -11.14 6.65 -0.35
N LEU A 563 -10.16 6.35 -1.20
CA LEU A 563 -9.87 4.97 -1.64
C LEU A 563 -9.48 4.05 -0.49
N ALA A 564 -8.63 4.50 0.43
CA ALA A 564 -8.17 3.70 1.56
C ALA A 564 -9.26 3.47 2.62
N ILE A 565 -10.20 4.41 2.79
CA ILE A 565 -11.40 4.22 3.63
C ILE A 565 -12.29 3.12 3.05
N LEU A 566 -12.53 3.12 1.74
CA LEU A 566 -13.38 2.14 1.06
C LEU A 566 -12.76 0.72 1.04
N ILE A 567 -11.44 0.61 0.88
CA ILE A 567 -10.70 -0.66 0.73
C ILE A 567 -9.38 -0.61 1.50
N MET A 568 -9.26 -1.41 2.55
CA MET A 568 -8.07 -1.52 3.41
C MET A 568 -6.76 -1.72 2.65
N ARG A 569 -6.72 -2.61 1.64
CA ARG A 569 -5.51 -2.85 0.79
C ARG A 569 -4.98 -1.56 0.14
N LEU A 570 -5.82 -0.55 -0.11
CA LEU A 570 -5.40 0.71 -0.76
C LEU A 570 -4.71 1.71 0.18
N LYS A 571 -4.63 1.45 1.50
CA LYS A 571 -3.86 2.31 2.42
C LYS A 571 -2.36 2.40 2.08
N LEU A 572 -1.83 1.44 1.32
CA LEU A 572 -0.46 1.47 0.79
C LEU A 572 -0.16 2.70 -0.10
N PHE A 573 -1.19 3.34 -0.68
CA PHE A 573 -1.04 4.61 -1.40
C PHE A 573 -1.12 5.83 -0.48
N LEU A 574 -1.98 5.75 0.55
CA LEU A 574 -2.21 6.84 1.50
C LEU A 574 -1.00 7.08 2.40
N THR A 575 -0.48 6.06 3.07
CA THR A 575 0.55 6.22 4.11
C THR A 575 1.84 6.85 3.59
N PRO A 576 2.44 6.43 2.45
CA PRO A 576 3.66 7.05 1.98
C PRO A 576 3.41 8.45 1.39
N HIS A 577 2.23 8.71 0.82
CA HIS A 577 1.86 10.06 0.37
C HIS A 577 1.69 11.01 1.57
N MET A 578 1.15 10.53 2.71
CA MET A 578 1.19 11.26 3.97
C MET A 578 2.64 11.53 4.43
N CYS A 579 3.56 10.58 4.28
CA CYS A 579 4.99 10.78 4.61
C CYS A 579 5.66 11.84 3.71
N VAL A 580 5.30 11.91 2.42
CA VAL A 580 5.73 12.98 1.51
C VAL A 580 5.12 14.33 1.92
N MET A 581 3.83 14.37 2.23
CA MET A 581 3.15 15.58 2.72
C MET A 581 3.76 16.09 4.04
N ALA A 582 4.19 15.21 4.94
CA ALA A 582 4.84 15.59 6.20
C ALA A 582 6.14 16.42 5.98
N SER A 583 6.85 16.24 4.86
CA SER A 583 8.02 17.07 4.51
C SER A 583 7.71 18.57 4.45
N LEU A 584 6.46 18.94 4.14
CA LEU A 584 6.03 20.33 3.99
C LEU A 584 6.07 21.11 5.31
N ILE A 585 6.21 20.47 6.47
CA ILE A 585 6.46 21.18 7.71
C ILE A 585 7.78 21.97 7.66
N CYS A 586 8.79 21.46 6.95
CA CYS A 586 10.05 22.17 6.69
C CYS A 586 9.94 23.23 5.59
N SER A 587 8.79 23.37 4.93
CA SER A 587 8.62 24.30 3.80
C SER A 587 8.56 25.75 4.26
N ARG A 588 9.64 26.50 3.96
CA ARG A 588 9.69 27.95 4.14
C ARG A 588 8.61 28.69 3.35
N ARG A 589 8.01 28.08 2.32
CA ARG A 589 6.91 28.67 1.52
C ARG A 589 5.57 28.70 2.28
N LEU A 590 5.33 27.72 3.15
CA LEU A 590 4.12 27.64 3.97
C LEU A 590 4.32 28.32 5.32
N PHE A 591 5.44 28.04 5.99
CA PHE A 591 5.69 28.47 7.37
C PHE A 591 6.69 29.64 7.49
N GLY A 592 7.05 30.31 6.40
CA GLY A 592 8.10 31.35 6.37
C GLY A 592 7.94 32.46 7.41
N TRP A 593 6.70 32.86 7.72
CA TRP A 593 6.40 33.82 8.79
C TRP A 593 6.74 33.31 10.20
N LEU A 594 6.58 32.01 10.47
CA LEU A 594 7.02 31.39 11.73
C LEU A 594 8.54 31.28 11.81
N PHE A 595 9.22 30.98 10.69
CA PHE A 595 10.70 30.95 10.63
C PHE A 595 11.33 32.31 11.00
N CYS A 596 10.63 33.43 10.80
CA CYS A 596 11.10 34.76 11.20
C CYS A 596 10.88 35.07 12.70
N ARG A 597 9.95 34.38 13.38
CA ARG A 597 9.57 34.66 14.79
C ARG A 597 10.17 33.68 15.79
N VAL A 598 10.42 32.43 15.39
CA VAL A 598 10.90 31.36 16.26
C VAL A 598 12.02 30.61 15.54
N ARG A 599 13.01 30.09 16.29
CA ARG A 599 13.97 29.10 15.77
C ARG A 599 13.25 27.79 15.46
N PHE A 600 12.60 27.74 14.30
CA PHE A 600 11.73 26.65 13.86
C PHE A 600 12.47 25.30 13.75
N GLU A 601 13.80 25.31 13.66
CA GLU A 601 14.65 24.12 13.75
C GLU A 601 14.52 23.41 15.11
N ASN A 602 14.37 24.16 16.21
CA ASN A 602 14.09 23.58 17.52
C ASN A 602 12.70 22.94 17.56
N VAL A 603 11.72 23.52 16.85
CA VAL A 603 10.35 22.97 16.76
C VAL A 603 10.35 21.66 15.96
N ILE A 604 11.05 21.62 14.82
CA ILE A 604 11.23 20.39 14.03
C ILE A 604 11.95 19.32 14.85
N PHE A 605 13.01 19.67 15.58
CA PHE A 605 13.76 18.73 16.41
C PHE A 605 12.92 18.17 17.57
N SER A 606 12.16 19.02 18.26
CA SER A 606 11.22 18.57 19.30
C SER A 606 10.15 17.64 18.73
N LEU A 607 9.55 17.98 17.59
CA LEU A 607 8.57 17.12 16.92
C LEU A 607 9.17 15.76 16.53
N LEU A 608 10.34 15.76 15.89
CA LEU A 608 11.06 14.54 15.53
C LEU A 608 11.37 13.66 16.75
N THR A 609 11.73 14.28 17.88
CA THR A 609 12.00 13.57 19.14
C THR A 609 10.74 12.83 19.62
N VAL A 610 9.57 13.50 19.64
CA VAL A 610 8.31 12.87 20.05
C VAL A 610 7.87 11.79 19.06
N MET A 611 7.98 12.03 17.75
CA MET A 611 7.70 11.02 16.71
C MET A 611 8.58 9.77 16.88
N SER A 612 9.85 9.96 17.25
CA SER A 612 10.80 8.86 17.43
C SER A 612 10.48 7.96 18.61
N LEU A 613 9.76 8.43 19.65
CA LEU A 613 9.41 7.59 20.81
C LEU A 613 8.53 6.40 20.38
N GLN A 614 7.39 6.67 19.74
CA GLN A 614 6.54 5.61 19.21
C GLN A 614 7.16 4.95 17.97
N GLY A 615 7.87 5.72 17.13
CA GLY A 615 8.51 5.22 15.92
C GLY A 615 9.56 4.14 16.18
N CYS A 616 10.44 4.35 17.17
CA CYS A 616 11.43 3.36 17.58
C CYS A 616 10.79 2.14 18.25
N ALA A 617 9.73 2.33 19.05
CA ALA A 617 8.97 1.21 19.61
C ALA A 617 8.34 0.33 18.51
N ASN A 618 7.77 0.94 17.47
CA ASN A 618 7.24 0.20 16.31
C ASN A 618 8.33 -0.61 15.59
N LEU A 619 9.48 0.01 15.31
CA LEU A 619 10.61 -0.65 14.65
C LEU A 619 11.19 -1.79 15.48
N HIS A 620 11.36 -1.58 16.80
CA HIS A 620 11.84 -2.62 17.71
C HIS A 620 10.88 -3.81 17.75
N ASN A 621 9.57 -3.57 17.85
CA ASN A 621 8.56 -4.62 17.81
C ASN A 621 8.59 -5.40 16.48
N GLN A 622 8.88 -4.74 15.35
CA GLN A 622 9.02 -5.42 14.06
C GLN A 622 10.28 -6.28 13.98
N TRP A 623 11.43 -5.78 14.48
CA TRP A 623 12.68 -6.55 14.52
C TRP A 623 12.65 -7.71 15.52
N SER A 624 11.85 -7.63 16.59
CA SER A 624 11.70 -8.69 17.58
C SER A 624 10.80 -9.86 17.13
N ILE A 625 10.12 -9.75 15.99
CA ILE A 625 9.38 -10.88 15.41
C ILE A 625 10.42 -11.88 14.90
N ILE A 626 10.51 -13.04 15.55
CA ILE A 626 11.28 -14.19 15.07
C ILE A 626 10.27 -15.28 14.75
N GLY A 627 10.23 -15.70 13.49
CA GLY A 627 9.27 -16.64 12.95
C GLY A 627 9.93 -17.70 12.08
N GLU A 628 9.42 -18.92 12.17
CA GLU A 628 9.82 -20.05 11.34
C GLU A 628 8.62 -20.49 10.48
N PHE A 629 8.86 -20.59 9.16
CA PHE A 629 7.90 -21.17 8.24
C PHE A 629 7.91 -22.69 8.36
N ASN A 630 6.74 -23.28 8.60
CA ASN A 630 6.53 -24.72 8.57
C ASN A 630 5.11 -24.98 8.05
N ASN A 631 4.96 -25.88 7.07
CA ASN A 631 3.65 -26.35 6.59
C ASN A 631 3.69 -27.82 6.13
N MET A 632 4.07 -28.73 7.03
CA MET A 632 4.13 -30.18 6.77
C MET A 632 2.94 -30.74 5.94
N PRO A 633 1.66 -30.42 6.24
CA PRO A 633 0.54 -31.00 5.48
C PRO A 633 0.51 -30.56 4.00
N GLN A 634 1.06 -29.39 3.67
CA GLN A 634 1.18 -28.95 2.28
C GLN A 634 2.38 -29.60 1.58
N GLU A 635 3.47 -29.86 2.33
CA GLU A 635 4.66 -30.54 1.81
C GLU A 635 4.33 -31.99 1.41
N GLU A 636 3.68 -32.74 2.31
CA GLU A 636 3.20 -34.11 2.08
C GLU A 636 2.28 -34.19 0.85
N LEU A 637 1.35 -33.24 0.71
CA LEU A 637 0.44 -33.17 -0.43
C LEU A 637 1.21 -32.96 -1.75
N ILE A 638 2.14 -32.02 -1.78
CA ILE A 638 2.93 -31.71 -2.98
C ILE A 638 3.84 -32.89 -3.36
N GLN A 639 4.51 -33.50 -2.39
CA GLN A 639 5.32 -34.70 -2.61
C GLN A 639 4.45 -35.87 -3.12
N TRP A 640 3.27 -36.10 -2.52
CA TRP A 640 2.35 -37.15 -2.99
C TRP A 640 1.91 -36.92 -4.44
N ILE A 641 1.55 -35.68 -4.82
CA ILE A 641 1.21 -35.33 -6.21
C ILE A 641 2.39 -35.67 -7.14
N GLN A 642 3.59 -35.22 -6.79
CA GLN A 642 4.79 -35.38 -7.62
C GLN A 642 5.20 -36.85 -7.85
N TYR A 643 5.03 -37.73 -6.85
CA TYR A 643 5.45 -39.13 -6.95
C TYR A 643 4.34 -40.11 -7.37
N ASN A 644 3.06 -39.83 -7.05
CA ASN A 644 1.97 -40.80 -7.22
C ASN A 644 0.95 -40.42 -8.30
N THR A 645 1.08 -39.26 -8.95
CA THR A 645 0.20 -38.87 -10.06
C THR A 645 0.99 -38.70 -11.37
N ARG A 646 0.28 -38.71 -12.50
CA ARG A 646 0.92 -38.54 -13.82
C ARG A 646 1.10 -37.06 -14.13
N PRO A 647 2.18 -36.62 -14.80
CA PRO A 647 2.42 -35.21 -15.12
C PRO A 647 1.30 -34.50 -15.91
N ASP A 648 0.47 -35.24 -16.64
CA ASP A 648 -0.68 -34.75 -17.40
C ASP A 648 -1.98 -34.69 -16.58
N ALA A 649 -1.98 -35.15 -15.32
CA ALA A 649 -3.15 -35.18 -14.47
C ALA A 649 -3.62 -33.78 -14.06
N VAL A 650 -4.90 -33.51 -14.28
CA VAL A 650 -5.52 -32.20 -14.10
C VAL A 650 -6.09 -32.05 -12.68
N PHE A 651 -5.67 -30.98 -11.99
CA PHE A 651 -6.09 -30.66 -10.64
C PHE A 651 -7.08 -29.49 -10.56
N ALA A 652 -8.01 -29.56 -9.61
CA ALA A 652 -8.87 -28.46 -9.20
C ALA A 652 -8.97 -28.38 -7.68
N GLY A 653 -9.34 -27.21 -7.15
CA GLY A 653 -9.53 -27.01 -5.71
C GLY A 653 -9.52 -25.52 -5.35
N ALA A 654 -9.18 -25.20 -4.09
CA ALA A 654 -9.06 -23.81 -3.68
C ALA A 654 -7.89 -23.11 -4.40
N MET A 655 -8.12 -21.88 -4.86
CA MET A 655 -7.13 -21.10 -5.61
C MET A 655 -5.72 -21.02 -4.98
N PRO A 656 -5.55 -20.84 -3.64
CA PRO A 656 -4.22 -20.73 -3.04
C PRO A 656 -3.37 -21.99 -3.23
N ILE A 657 -4.01 -23.17 -3.19
CA ILE A 657 -3.35 -24.46 -3.32
C ILE A 657 -3.06 -24.76 -4.78
N MET A 658 -3.97 -24.44 -5.71
CA MET A 658 -3.72 -24.61 -7.15
C MET A 658 -2.46 -23.85 -7.62
N ALA A 659 -2.23 -22.63 -7.11
CA ALA A 659 -0.99 -21.90 -7.40
C ALA A 659 0.28 -22.60 -6.87
N SER A 660 0.19 -23.28 -5.72
CA SER A 660 1.31 -24.03 -5.14
C SER A 660 1.56 -25.35 -5.87
N VAL A 661 0.48 -26.07 -6.25
CA VAL A 661 0.55 -27.29 -7.07
C VAL A 661 1.23 -26.97 -8.41
N LYS A 662 0.78 -25.93 -9.12
CA LYS A 662 1.41 -25.49 -10.38
C LYS A 662 2.88 -25.12 -10.19
N LEU A 663 3.23 -24.37 -9.15
CA LEU A 663 4.62 -23.94 -8.90
C LEU A 663 5.57 -25.12 -8.66
N SER A 664 5.21 -26.02 -7.75
CA SER A 664 6.14 -27.04 -7.27
C SER A 664 6.08 -28.35 -8.03
N THR A 665 4.99 -28.62 -8.76
CA THR A 665 4.81 -29.90 -9.48
C THR A 665 4.60 -29.74 -10.99
N LEU A 666 4.37 -28.53 -11.49
CA LEU A 666 4.06 -28.23 -12.90
C LEU A 666 2.84 -28.96 -13.50
N HIS A 667 1.98 -29.58 -12.68
CA HIS A 667 0.75 -30.21 -13.16
C HIS A 667 -0.27 -29.17 -13.70
N PRO A 668 -1.10 -29.54 -14.70
CA PRO A 668 -2.22 -28.71 -15.15
C PRO A 668 -3.23 -28.41 -14.03
N ILE A 669 -3.67 -27.16 -13.96
CA ILE A 669 -4.71 -26.68 -13.04
C ILE A 669 -5.89 -26.05 -13.80
N VAL A 670 -7.09 -26.18 -13.23
CA VAL A 670 -8.33 -25.65 -13.83
C VAL A 670 -8.66 -24.22 -13.40
N ASN A 671 -8.23 -23.82 -12.19
CA ASN A 671 -8.53 -22.52 -11.60
C ASN A 671 -7.36 -21.99 -10.75
N HIS A 672 -7.24 -20.68 -10.61
CA HIS A 672 -6.11 -20.01 -9.95
C HIS A 672 -6.51 -18.66 -9.32
N PRO A 673 -5.66 -18.02 -8.50
CA PRO A 673 -6.01 -16.82 -7.71
C PRO A 673 -6.43 -15.54 -8.44
N HIS A 674 -6.36 -15.51 -9.78
CA HIS A 674 -6.57 -14.30 -10.57
C HIS A 674 -8.00 -14.28 -11.16
N TYR A 675 -8.97 -14.21 -10.25
CA TYR A 675 -10.42 -14.35 -10.46
C TYR A 675 -11.11 -13.16 -11.16
N GLU A 676 -10.35 -12.25 -11.77
CA GLU A 676 -10.90 -11.05 -12.44
C GLU A 676 -11.58 -11.34 -13.80
N ASP A 677 -11.34 -12.52 -14.38
CA ASP A 677 -11.85 -12.90 -15.70
C ASP A 677 -13.23 -13.57 -15.68
N ALA A 678 -14.07 -13.32 -16.69
CA ALA A 678 -15.42 -13.90 -16.75
C ALA A 678 -15.45 -15.43 -16.89
N ASP A 679 -14.63 -15.99 -17.77
CA ASP A 679 -14.62 -17.43 -18.05
C ASP A 679 -13.98 -18.19 -16.87
N LEU A 680 -12.91 -17.64 -16.30
CA LEU A 680 -12.30 -18.21 -15.09
C LEU A 680 -13.23 -18.17 -13.88
N ARG A 681 -14.06 -17.12 -13.73
CA ARG A 681 -15.08 -17.06 -12.67
C ARG A 681 -16.10 -18.18 -12.81
N ALA A 682 -16.64 -18.38 -14.02
CA ALA A 682 -17.59 -19.47 -14.28
C ALA A 682 -16.98 -20.85 -13.96
N ARG A 683 -15.74 -21.09 -14.41
CA ARG A 683 -14.98 -22.33 -14.12
C ARG A 683 -14.73 -22.52 -12.62
N THR A 684 -14.30 -21.47 -11.93
CA THR A 684 -14.03 -21.50 -10.50
C THR A 684 -15.32 -21.70 -9.69
N LYS A 685 -16.43 -21.08 -10.07
CA LYS A 685 -17.74 -21.28 -9.45
C LYS A 685 -18.18 -22.75 -9.53
N ILE A 686 -17.89 -23.44 -10.64
CA ILE A 686 -18.03 -24.90 -10.73
C ILE A 686 -17.12 -25.61 -9.72
N VAL A 687 -15.82 -25.29 -9.67
CA VAL A 687 -14.87 -25.90 -8.72
C VAL A 687 -15.28 -25.68 -7.25
N TYR A 688 -15.85 -24.52 -6.92
CA TYR A 688 -16.26 -24.18 -5.57
C TYR A 688 -17.64 -24.75 -5.19
N SER A 689 -18.38 -25.34 -6.15
CA SER A 689 -19.69 -25.97 -5.89
C SER A 689 -19.62 -27.22 -5.01
N VAL A 690 -18.43 -27.80 -4.80
CA VAL A 690 -18.17 -28.85 -3.80
C VAL A 690 -18.53 -28.41 -2.37
N TYR A 691 -18.44 -27.11 -2.08
CA TYR A 691 -18.81 -26.52 -0.78
C TYR A 691 -20.29 -26.10 -0.68
N SER A 692 -21.09 -26.35 -1.72
CA SER A 692 -22.53 -26.06 -1.75
C SER A 692 -23.37 -27.21 -1.17
N ARG A 693 -24.69 -27.19 -1.42
CA ARG A 693 -25.65 -28.28 -1.11
C ARG A 693 -26.14 -29.04 -2.34
N LYS A 694 -25.46 -28.87 -3.49
CA LYS A 694 -25.74 -29.62 -4.73
C LYS A 694 -25.46 -31.11 -4.55
N SER A 695 -26.04 -31.93 -5.42
CA SER A 695 -25.80 -33.38 -5.39
C SER A 695 -24.36 -33.73 -5.79
N ALA A 696 -23.79 -34.75 -5.17
CA ALA A 696 -22.44 -35.24 -5.52
C ALA A 696 -22.32 -35.63 -7.00
N LYS A 697 -23.40 -36.14 -7.60
CA LYS A 697 -23.47 -36.49 -9.02
C LYS A 697 -23.33 -35.25 -9.91
N GLU A 698 -24.13 -34.21 -9.67
CA GLU A 698 -24.11 -32.96 -10.45
C GLU A 698 -22.73 -32.30 -10.41
N VAL A 699 -22.14 -32.21 -9.22
CA VAL A 699 -20.82 -31.59 -9.04
C VAL A 699 -19.72 -32.41 -9.71
N ARG A 700 -19.77 -33.75 -9.62
CA ARG A 700 -18.88 -34.62 -10.38
C ARG A 700 -19.01 -34.39 -11.89
N ASP A 701 -20.23 -34.41 -12.43
CA ASP A 701 -20.47 -34.26 -13.87
C ASP A 701 -19.90 -32.92 -14.37
N LYS A 702 -20.05 -31.85 -13.59
CA LYS A 702 -19.47 -30.53 -13.88
C LYS A 702 -17.94 -30.46 -13.74
N LEU A 703 -17.33 -31.23 -12.84
CA LEU A 703 -15.87 -31.36 -12.77
C LEU A 703 -15.30 -32.16 -13.95
N LEU A 704 -16.02 -33.18 -14.43
CA LEU A 704 -15.66 -33.94 -15.62
C LEU A 704 -15.77 -33.10 -16.91
N GLU A 705 -16.78 -32.22 -17.03
CA GLU A 705 -16.84 -31.21 -18.11
C GLU A 705 -15.57 -30.34 -18.16
N LEU A 706 -15.01 -29.99 -16.99
CA LEU A 706 -13.74 -29.25 -16.86
C LEU A 706 -12.48 -30.14 -16.95
N HIS A 707 -12.64 -31.43 -17.30
CA HIS A 707 -11.56 -32.41 -17.44
C HIS A 707 -10.73 -32.64 -16.17
N VAL A 708 -11.29 -32.41 -14.98
CA VAL A 708 -10.62 -32.60 -13.69
C VAL A 708 -10.44 -34.09 -13.41
N ASN A 709 -9.22 -34.52 -13.07
CA ASN A 709 -8.95 -35.88 -12.60
C ASN A 709 -8.94 -35.95 -11.07
N TYR A 710 -8.37 -34.93 -10.42
CA TYR A 710 -8.22 -34.87 -8.97
C TYR A 710 -8.72 -33.54 -8.40
N TYR A 711 -9.56 -33.61 -7.37
CA TYR A 711 -10.03 -32.46 -6.61
C TYR A 711 -9.34 -32.42 -5.24
N ILE A 712 -8.71 -31.30 -4.90
CA ILE A 712 -8.10 -31.09 -3.58
C ILE A 712 -9.11 -30.36 -2.68
N LEU A 713 -9.67 -31.11 -1.73
CA LEU A 713 -10.60 -30.62 -0.72
C LEU A 713 -9.83 -30.13 0.51
N GLU A 714 -10.09 -28.89 0.93
CA GLU A 714 -9.60 -28.35 2.21
C GLU A 714 -10.68 -28.52 3.28
N GLU A 715 -10.47 -29.40 4.27
CA GLU A 715 -11.49 -29.72 5.26
C GLU A 715 -11.92 -28.48 6.09
N ALA A 716 -11.01 -27.51 6.26
CA ALA A 716 -11.26 -26.25 6.94
C ALA A 716 -12.38 -25.41 6.31
N TRP A 717 -12.50 -25.37 4.97
CA TRP A 717 -13.52 -24.54 4.29
C TRP A 717 -14.94 -25.06 4.47
N CYS A 718 -15.09 -26.31 4.93
CA CYS A 718 -16.37 -26.97 5.15
C CYS A 718 -16.97 -26.69 6.54
N VAL A 719 -16.17 -26.17 7.48
CA VAL A 719 -16.56 -25.96 8.88
C VAL A 719 -16.32 -24.53 9.34
N VAL A 720 -15.26 -23.86 8.85
CA VAL A 720 -14.85 -22.53 9.35
C VAL A 720 -15.86 -21.44 8.99
N ARG A 721 -16.40 -20.79 10.02
CA ARG A 721 -17.14 -19.53 9.93
C ARG A 721 -16.22 -18.36 10.28
N THR A 722 -15.99 -17.45 9.35
CA THR A 722 -15.13 -16.27 9.55
C THR A 722 -15.90 -15.07 10.12
N LYS A 723 -17.08 -14.81 9.54
CA LYS A 723 -18.11 -13.84 9.94
C LYS A 723 -19.48 -14.48 9.62
N PRO A 724 -20.60 -14.10 10.28
CA PRO A 724 -21.93 -14.55 9.89
C PRO A 724 -22.24 -14.13 8.44
N GLY A 725 -22.78 -15.05 7.63
CA GLY A 725 -23.03 -14.83 6.19
C GLY A 725 -21.78 -14.88 5.29
N CYS A 726 -20.64 -15.34 5.81
CA CYS A 726 -19.36 -15.39 5.10
C CYS A 726 -18.68 -16.77 5.16
N SER A 727 -19.34 -17.82 5.63
CA SER A 727 -18.90 -19.18 5.33
C SER A 727 -19.25 -19.54 3.88
N MET A 728 -18.46 -20.43 3.27
CA MET A 728 -18.67 -20.81 1.87
C MET A 728 -20.07 -21.41 1.61
N LEU A 729 -20.61 -22.13 2.61
CA LEU A 729 -21.96 -22.67 2.58
C LEU A 729 -23.03 -21.57 2.57
N GLU A 730 -22.90 -20.54 3.42
CA GLU A 730 -23.86 -19.40 3.44
C GLU A 730 -23.81 -18.60 2.14
N ILE A 731 -22.64 -18.44 1.52
CA ILE A 731 -22.49 -17.78 0.23
C ILE A 731 -23.19 -18.58 -0.89
N TRP A 732 -23.11 -19.92 -0.85
CA TRP A 732 -23.86 -20.79 -1.75
C TRP A 732 -25.37 -20.82 -1.47
N ASP A 733 -25.80 -20.71 -0.21
CA ASP A 733 -27.22 -20.67 0.16
C ASP A 733 -27.92 -19.39 -0.32
N VAL A 734 -27.18 -18.30 -0.54
CA VAL A 734 -27.66 -17.07 -1.21
C VAL A 734 -27.72 -17.22 -2.73
N GLU A 735 -26.72 -17.86 -3.33
CA GLU A 735 -26.60 -18.03 -4.79
C GLU A 735 -27.53 -19.12 -5.36
N ASP A 736 -27.77 -20.20 -4.60
CA ASP A 736 -28.62 -21.33 -4.98
C ASP A 736 -29.60 -21.67 -3.84
N PRO A 737 -30.60 -20.80 -3.56
CA PRO A 737 -31.57 -21.02 -2.49
C PRO A 737 -32.46 -22.25 -2.72
N SER A 738 -32.51 -22.78 -3.96
CA SER A 738 -33.26 -23.99 -4.30
C SER A 738 -32.71 -25.23 -3.58
N ASN A 739 -31.40 -25.27 -3.35
CA ASN A 739 -30.70 -26.36 -2.69
C ASN A 739 -30.52 -26.15 -1.18
N ALA A 740 -31.00 -25.04 -0.59
CA ALA A 740 -30.79 -24.69 0.82
C ALA A 740 -31.27 -25.76 1.82
N ALA A 741 -32.28 -26.55 1.46
CA ALA A 741 -32.82 -27.64 2.28
C ALA A 741 -31.95 -28.93 2.29
N ASN A 742 -31.03 -29.08 1.34
CA ASN A 742 -30.21 -30.28 1.21
C ASN A 742 -29.04 -30.30 2.22
N PRO A 743 -28.50 -31.49 2.58
CA PRO A 743 -27.30 -31.57 3.41
C PRO A 743 -26.07 -30.96 2.69
N PRO A 744 -25.10 -30.37 3.41
CA PRO A 744 -23.91 -29.79 2.79
C PRO A 744 -23.06 -30.87 2.11
N LEU A 745 -22.72 -30.66 0.83
CA LEU A 745 -22.02 -31.65 0.02
C LEU A 745 -20.65 -31.99 0.61
N CYS A 746 -19.82 -30.99 0.96
CA CYS A 746 -18.53 -31.29 1.58
C CYS A 746 -18.69 -32.14 2.86
N SER A 747 -19.64 -31.82 3.75
CA SER A 747 -19.85 -32.62 4.96
C SER A 747 -20.25 -34.07 4.68
N THR A 748 -20.88 -34.30 3.52
CA THR A 748 -21.21 -35.64 3.00
C THR A 748 -19.95 -36.32 2.47
N LEU A 749 -19.16 -35.63 1.63
CA LEU A 749 -17.89 -36.14 1.11
C LEU A 749 -16.86 -36.45 2.22
N LEU A 750 -16.85 -35.72 3.34
CA LEU A 750 -15.96 -36.06 4.46
C LEU A 750 -16.32 -37.41 5.12
N LYS A 751 -17.57 -37.89 4.96
CA LYS A 751 -18.11 -39.13 5.55
C LYS A 751 -18.26 -40.29 4.56
N ASN A 752 -18.77 -40.02 3.35
CA ASN A 752 -19.01 -40.99 2.30
C ASN A 752 -18.94 -40.32 0.91
N GLU A 753 -17.97 -40.75 0.11
CA GLU A 753 -17.57 -40.15 -1.16
C GLU A 753 -18.09 -40.92 -2.38
N ARG A 754 -18.40 -42.21 -2.16
CA ARG A 754 -18.71 -43.17 -3.22
C ARG A 754 -20.17 -43.06 -3.66
N PRO A 755 -20.49 -43.35 -4.94
CA PRO A 755 -19.59 -43.84 -5.98
C PRO A 755 -18.83 -42.73 -6.74
N TYR A 756 -19.23 -41.47 -6.62
CA TYR A 756 -18.82 -40.37 -7.51
C TYR A 756 -17.38 -39.89 -7.31
N PHE A 757 -16.86 -40.02 -6.08
CA PHE A 757 -15.50 -39.64 -5.73
C PHE A 757 -14.80 -40.80 -5.01
N SER A 758 -13.47 -40.81 -5.04
CA SER A 758 -12.66 -41.71 -4.22
C SER A 758 -11.40 -41.03 -3.68
N THR A 759 -11.25 -40.98 -2.36
CA THR A 759 -10.01 -40.53 -1.72
C THR A 759 -8.83 -41.39 -2.14
N VAL A 760 -7.78 -40.71 -2.61
CA VAL A 760 -6.48 -41.30 -2.98
C VAL A 760 -5.32 -40.77 -2.12
N PHE A 761 -5.55 -39.67 -1.39
CA PHE A 761 -4.65 -39.14 -0.36
C PHE A 761 -5.44 -38.37 0.70
N GLN A 762 -5.03 -38.46 1.96
CA GLN A 762 -5.59 -37.69 3.06
C GLN A 762 -4.50 -37.39 4.09
N ASN A 763 -4.46 -36.16 4.59
CA ASN A 763 -3.73 -35.79 5.80
C ASN A 763 -4.56 -34.84 6.68
N SER A 764 -3.93 -34.15 7.63
CA SER A 764 -4.63 -33.33 8.64
C SER A 764 -5.32 -32.06 8.11
N MET A 765 -5.12 -31.70 6.84
CA MET A 765 -5.68 -30.47 6.23
C MET A 765 -6.32 -30.72 4.86
N TYR A 766 -5.79 -31.68 4.09
CA TYR A 766 -6.13 -31.89 2.69
C TYR A 766 -6.61 -33.31 2.43
N ARG A 767 -7.62 -33.44 1.58
CA ARG A 767 -8.09 -34.72 1.03
C ARG A 767 -8.13 -34.63 -0.49
N VAL A 768 -7.40 -35.51 -1.18
CA VAL A 768 -7.41 -35.58 -2.64
C VAL A 768 -8.44 -36.61 -3.07
N LEU A 769 -9.49 -36.13 -3.71
CA LEU A 769 -10.57 -36.91 -4.28
C LEU A 769 -10.31 -37.14 -5.76
N LYS A 770 -10.17 -38.39 -6.18
CA LYS A 770 -10.25 -38.76 -7.59
C LYS A 770 -11.71 -38.66 -8.06
N VAL A 771 -11.94 -38.03 -9.21
CA VAL A 771 -13.25 -37.92 -9.85
C VAL A 771 -13.49 -39.18 -10.71
N ASN A 772 -14.63 -39.87 -10.50
CA ASN A 772 -14.91 -41.22 -11.05
C ASN A 772 -15.93 -41.24 -12.21
#